data_AF-A0AAU2LDJ4-F1
#
_entry.id   AF-A0AAU2LDJ4-F1
#
_cell.length_a   1.000
_cell.length_b   1.000
_cell.length_c   1.000
_cell.angle_alpha   90.00
_cell.angle_beta   90.00
_cell.angle_gamma   90.00
#
_symmetry.space_group_name_H-M   'P 1'
#
loop_
_entity.id
_entity.type
_entity.pdbx_description
1 polymer ?
#
loop_
_entity_poly.entity_id
_entity_poly.type
_entity_poly.pdbx_seq_one_letter_code
_entity_poly.pdbx_strand_id
1 'polypeptide(L)'
;MVLLLATVLGAAGLTAVPTASAAPDPGDVHGLKGEYYTQSAPGAFDFGQLRATGFDPDIDFPTLEPRLASATGQNDDVSIRWTGKIVPEKTGAHLFSMIGDNGFRLWIDGKPVIDHWVDDWEREQTSQPVELTAGRAYDLKVEFFEHQGGSNLHLKWTEPGGSKVPVPQSAFRLPDGFAYDGAIAATVLADGRTLKLDFAQKVAPPPAGLVNHLDAVIGGAEWPLGAVEADPADPRSLTVALEEPVVGNKAGDATGLADVRYDGAGALAGEDGKAVGAFWSGGPNRSTYELRTRWADEVGPHNALPEYPRPQLTRDNWQNLNGSWEFAAAKAGERPPVGRKLGEKILVPYPVESQLSGIERHEDRMWYRRTFTVPRDWKIGSGKRLRLNFGAVDWQSEVYVNGSKVAEHKGGYDKFGADITDALKPGRTQELIVGVHDPTDAADGENPPMGKQRLDPSGIWYTPSSGIWQTVWMEPVAADHADSLKLTPDVRGEKLTVEVRGVRDGVPVTATAYDGKRKVATAGGRTGAALDLPVPDPHLWSAADPHLYRLEVRVGSDRVGSYFGMRSIAVEKVNGTPRTVLNGEPVFLMATLDQGFWPDGLHTAPTDEALAYDLRMHKAMGFNSVRKHIKVEPDRWFYWADRLGLLVWQDMPAMNTVNPSTAARAEYEREMKEMIDEHAGHPSVAMWVTFNEGWGQYDQARIADLAKSWDPTRPVNNMSGLNCCGAVDGGNGDIADAHGYPSPALPQPDGKRALVSGEYGGLGLAVPGHAWAVQQSYIAVDPATYTDDYLARLDEVRKLACKGGNGAVYTQISDVEGELNGLLTYDRRIVKPDVERIRAAQEALVRDASNPVVAGCPAT
;
A
#
# COMPACT_ATOMS: atom_id res chain seq x y z
N MET A 1 23.68 -81.98 -18.18
CA MET A 1 23.08 -82.82 -17.12
C MET A 1 23.07 -82.00 -15.84
N VAL A 2 21.91 -81.86 -15.19
CA VAL A 2 21.70 -81.38 -13.80
C VAL A 2 22.01 -79.88 -13.56
N LEU A 3 21.04 -78.97 -13.57
CA LEU A 3 20.03 -78.62 -12.54
C LEU A 3 20.62 -78.04 -11.24
N LEU A 4 20.58 -76.72 -11.05
CA LEU A 4 20.36 -76.10 -9.73
C LEU A 4 19.90 -74.63 -9.85
N LEU A 5 19.01 -74.28 -8.92
CA LEU A 5 18.12 -73.12 -8.82
C LEU A 5 18.82 -71.74 -8.81
N ALA A 6 18.17 -70.77 -9.45
CA ALA A 6 18.26 -69.35 -9.08
C ALA A 6 16.83 -68.84 -8.77
N THR A 7 16.59 -68.51 -7.51
CA THR A 7 15.39 -67.86 -6.98
C THR A 7 15.38 -66.37 -7.35
N VAL A 8 14.32 -65.93 -8.03
CA VAL A 8 14.01 -64.52 -8.26
C VAL A 8 13.10 -64.04 -7.14
N LEU A 9 13.55 -63.07 -6.33
CA LEU A 9 12.68 -62.30 -5.43
C LEU A 9 11.89 -61.30 -6.27
N GLY A 10 10.58 -61.48 -6.36
CA GLY A 10 9.65 -60.42 -6.73
C GLY A 10 9.17 -59.71 -5.46
N ALA A 11 9.56 -58.45 -5.28
CA ALA A 11 8.94 -57.56 -4.31
C ALA A 11 7.78 -56.85 -5.01
N ALA A 12 6.55 -57.26 -4.69
CA ALA A 12 5.35 -56.52 -5.05
C ALA A 12 5.28 -55.25 -4.19
N GLY A 13 5.60 -54.10 -4.79
CA GLY A 13 5.29 -52.80 -4.21
C GLY A 13 3.78 -52.57 -4.31
N LEU A 14 3.09 -52.65 -3.17
CA LEU A 14 1.73 -52.15 -3.02
C LEU A 14 1.77 -50.63 -3.18
N THR A 15 1.39 -50.14 -4.35
CA THR A 15 1.04 -48.73 -4.54
C THR A 15 -0.22 -48.46 -3.75
N ALA A 16 -0.10 -47.75 -2.63
CA ALA A 16 -1.24 -47.21 -1.90
C ALA A 16 -1.95 -46.21 -2.83
N VAL A 17 -3.16 -46.58 -3.25
CA VAL A 17 -4.10 -45.65 -3.89
C VAL A 17 -4.50 -44.65 -2.79
N PRO A 18 -4.46 -43.33 -3.02
CA PRO A 18 -5.01 -42.39 -2.06
C PRO A 18 -6.49 -42.70 -1.93
N THR A 19 -6.91 -43.12 -0.73
CA THR A 19 -8.32 -43.23 -0.38
C THR A 19 -8.91 -41.84 -0.49
N ALA A 20 -9.81 -41.66 -1.46
CA ALA A 20 -10.66 -40.49 -1.55
C ALA A 20 -11.30 -40.25 -0.17
N SER A 21 -11.07 -39.06 0.38
CA SER A 21 -11.85 -38.58 1.52
C SER A 21 -13.32 -38.61 1.10
N ALA A 22 -14.13 -39.35 1.85
CA ALA A 22 -15.57 -39.35 1.62
C ALA A 22 -16.06 -37.93 1.91
N ALA A 23 -16.69 -37.28 0.93
CA ALA A 23 -17.39 -36.03 1.17
C ALA A 23 -18.38 -36.23 2.33
N PRO A 24 -18.49 -35.28 3.26
CA PRO A 24 -19.43 -35.38 4.39
C PRO A 24 -20.85 -35.64 3.88
N ASP A 25 -21.62 -36.40 4.66
CA ASP A 25 -23.01 -36.74 4.33
C ASP A 25 -23.82 -35.42 4.31
N PRO A 26 -24.49 -35.05 3.20
CA PRO A 26 -25.08 -33.72 2.97
C PRO A 26 -26.32 -33.40 3.82
N GLY A 27 -26.46 -33.98 5.00
CA GLY A 27 -27.53 -33.74 5.97
C GLY A 27 -27.05 -33.44 7.39
N ASP A 28 -25.75 -33.53 7.69
CA ASP A 28 -25.22 -33.26 9.03
C ASP A 28 -24.80 -31.79 9.17
N VAL A 29 -25.28 -31.12 10.23
CA VAL A 29 -24.85 -29.76 10.58
C VAL A 29 -23.53 -29.83 11.33
N HIS A 30 -22.49 -29.23 10.74
CA HIS A 30 -21.14 -29.16 11.30
C HIS A 30 -20.84 -27.74 11.78
N GLY A 31 -20.56 -27.58 13.07
CA GLY A 31 -20.24 -26.30 13.69
C GLY A 31 -20.47 -26.34 15.19
N LEU A 32 -20.49 -25.17 15.82
CA LEU A 32 -20.60 -24.98 17.27
C LEU A 32 -21.74 -24.04 17.63
N LYS A 33 -22.23 -24.17 18.87
CA LYS A 33 -23.15 -23.20 19.47
C LYS A 33 -22.31 -22.07 20.06
N GLY A 34 -22.43 -20.87 19.51
CA GLY A 34 -21.84 -19.64 20.05
C GLY A 34 -22.81 -18.90 20.96
N GLU A 35 -22.36 -18.53 22.15
CA GLU A 35 -23.10 -17.72 23.13
C GLU A 35 -22.33 -16.41 23.34
N TYR A 36 -22.97 -15.28 23.02
CA TYR A 36 -22.35 -13.96 22.95
C TYR A 36 -22.83 -13.09 24.11
N TYR A 37 -21.90 -12.56 24.89
CA TYR A 37 -22.16 -11.83 26.11
C TYR A 37 -21.55 -10.43 26.04
N THR A 38 -22.23 -9.44 26.62
CA THR A 38 -21.56 -8.20 27.07
C THR A 38 -20.96 -8.44 28.44
N GLN A 39 -19.76 -7.91 28.69
CA GLN A 39 -19.11 -7.95 30.01
C GLN A 39 -19.89 -7.13 31.04
N SER A 40 -19.68 -7.41 32.33
CA SER A 40 -20.40 -6.72 33.42
C SER A 40 -19.96 -5.27 33.64
N ALA A 41 -18.73 -4.95 33.23
CA ALA A 41 -18.14 -3.61 33.20
C ALA A 41 -16.95 -3.61 32.21
N PRO A 42 -16.49 -2.44 31.74
CA PRO A 42 -15.30 -2.36 30.90
C PRO A 42 -14.08 -3.02 31.54
N GLY A 43 -13.40 -3.89 30.80
CA GLY A 43 -12.23 -4.64 31.27
C GLY A 43 -12.51 -5.72 32.33
N ALA A 44 -13.75 -6.20 32.47
CA ALA A 44 -14.10 -7.23 33.47
C ALA A 44 -13.74 -8.66 33.03
N PHE A 45 -13.67 -8.90 31.72
CA PHE A 45 -13.33 -10.17 31.07
C PHE A 45 -14.20 -11.35 31.56
N ASP A 46 -15.48 -11.05 31.82
CA ASP A 46 -16.46 -12.00 32.34
C ASP A 46 -17.65 -12.22 31.38
N PHE A 47 -18.57 -13.11 31.76
CA PHE A 47 -19.76 -13.45 30.98
C PHE A 47 -21.00 -12.75 31.57
N GLY A 48 -21.01 -11.42 31.54
CA GLY A 48 -22.01 -10.58 32.20
C GLY A 48 -23.46 -10.85 31.78
N GLN A 49 -23.86 -10.40 30.59
CA GLN A 49 -25.21 -10.57 30.05
C GLN A 49 -25.19 -11.27 28.70
N LEU A 50 -25.86 -12.42 28.60
CA LEU A 50 -26.10 -13.10 27.32
C LEU A 50 -26.98 -12.22 26.41
N ARG A 51 -26.49 -11.91 25.21
CA ARG A 51 -27.19 -11.09 24.21
C ARG A 51 -27.75 -11.93 23.08
N ALA A 52 -26.98 -12.88 22.59
CA ALA A 52 -27.39 -13.73 21.48
C ALA A 52 -26.79 -15.14 21.61
N THR A 53 -27.47 -16.09 20.98
CA THR A 53 -27.02 -17.46 20.78
C THR A 53 -27.15 -17.78 19.30
N GLY A 54 -26.14 -18.37 18.69
CA GLY A 54 -26.21 -18.79 17.30
C GLY A 54 -25.26 -19.91 16.93
N PHE A 55 -25.03 -20.03 15.63
CA PHE A 55 -24.25 -21.10 15.01
C PHE A 55 -22.99 -20.50 14.39
N ASP A 56 -21.85 -21.09 14.72
CA ASP A 56 -20.57 -20.73 14.12
C ASP A 56 -19.97 -21.98 13.46
N PRO A 57 -19.69 -21.95 12.13
CA PRO A 57 -19.23 -23.12 11.39
C PRO A 57 -17.82 -23.56 11.79
N ASP A 58 -16.97 -22.62 12.19
CA ASP A 58 -15.60 -22.85 12.63
C ASP A 58 -15.15 -21.81 13.67
N ILE A 59 -13.88 -21.89 14.08
CA ILE A 59 -13.22 -20.88 14.91
C ILE A 59 -11.92 -20.48 14.18
N ASP A 60 -12.08 -19.82 13.03
CA ASP A 60 -10.98 -19.25 12.25
C ASP A 60 -11.37 -17.85 11.74
N PHE A 61 -11.49 -16.91 12.68
CA PHE A 61 -11.99 -15.57 12.44
C PHE A 61 -10.85 -14.58 12.21
N PRO A 62 -10.64 -14.08 10.97
CA PRO A 62 -9.71 -12.98 10.72
C PRO A 62 -10.22 -11.66 11.32
N THR A 63 -11.54 -11.55 11.53
CA THR A 63 -12.18 -10.51 12.33
C THR A 63 -13.51 -11.02 12.87
N LEU A 64 -13.90 -10.60 14.08
CA LEU A 64 -15.18 -10.87 14.75
C LEU A 64 -16.06 -9.61 14.81
N GLU A 65 -15.57 -8.45 14.38
CA GLU A 65 -16.26 -7.15 14.53
C GLU A 65 -17.71 -7.17 14.00
N PRO A 66 -18.02 -7.65 12.77
CA PRO A 66 -19.39 -7.66 12.27
C PRO A 66 -20.29 -8.58 13.10
N ARG A 67 -19.73 -9.69 13.59
CA ARG A 67 -20.42 -10.68 14.40
C ARG A 67 -20.76 -10.11 15.77
N LEU A 68 -19.80 -9.46 16.43
CA LEU A 68 -19.96 -8.85 17.76
C LEU A 68 -20.96 -7.69 17.73
N ALA A 69 -20.84 -6.79 16.76
CA ALA A 69 -21.79 -5.68 16.56
C ALA A 69 -23.23 -6.20 16.44
N SER A 70 -23.43 -7.21 15.59
CA SER A 70 -24.73 -7.81 15.31
C SER A 70 -25.31 -8.57 16.52
N ALA A 71 -24.47 -9.34 17.22
CA ALA A 71 -24.88 -10.23 18.30
C ALA A 71 -25.07 -9.50 19.63
N THR A 72 -24.28 -8.46 19.91
CA THR A 72 -24.24 -7.81 21.23
C THR A 72 -24.59 -6.32 21.21
N GLY A 73 -24.50 -5.67 20.04
CA GLY A 73 -24.67 -4.23 19.89
C GLY A 73 -23.40 -3.41 20.17
N GLN A 74 -22.26 -4.07 20.40
CA GLN A 74 -20.94 -3.46 20.63
C GLN A 74 -19.82 -4.42 20.21
N ASN A 75 -18.61 -3.90 19.98
CA ASN A 75 -17.45 -4.71 19.56
C ASN A 75 -16.47 -4.94 20.71
N ASP A 76 -16.33 -3.93 21.56
CA ASP A 76 -15.50 -3.93 22.75
C ASP A 76 -16.26 -4.49 23.97
N ASP A 77 -15.53 -4.91 24.99
CA ASP A 77 -16.07 -5.40 26.27
C ASP A 77 -17.11 -6.53 26.10
N VAL A 78 -16.78 -7.52 25.26
CA VAL A 78 -17.61 -8.69 24.97
C VAL A 78 -16.88 -9.99 25.27
N SER A 79 -17.66 -11.04 25.54
CA SER A 79 -17.13 -12.38 25.76
C SER A 79 -17.95 -13.39 24.97
N ILE A 80 -17.28 -14.37 24.36
CA ILE A 80 -17.93 -15.43 23.59
C ILE A 80 -17.62 -16.79 24.23
N ARG A 81 -18.62 -17.66 24.26
CA ARG A 81 -18.45 -19.07 24.60
C ARG A 81 -18.96 -19.94 23.46
N TRP A 82 -18.08 -20.74 22.88
CA TRP A 82 -18.45 -21.80 21.95
C TRP A 82 -18.54 -23.14 22.66
N THR A 83 -19.60 -23.89 22.39
CA THR A 83 -19.80 -25.26 22.91
C THR A 83 -20.23 -26.20 21.80
N GLY A 84 -19.75 -27.44 21.86
CA GLY A 84 -20.11 -28.49 20.91
C GLY A 84 -19.27 -29.73 21.14
N LYS A 85 -18.98 -30.45 20.07
CA LYS A 85 -18.07 -31.59 20.07
C LYS A 85 -17.05 -31.47 18.95
N ILE A 86 -15.87 -32.05 19.18
CA ILE A 86 -14.85 -32.25 18.15
C ILE A 86 -14.71 -33.73 17.84
N VAL A 87 -14.64 -34.06 16.55
CA VAL A 87 -14.51 -35.41 16.01
C VAL A 87 -13.26 -35.44 15.13
N PRO A 88 -12.14 -36.01 15.61
CA PRO A 88 -10.90 -36.05 14.85
C PRO A 88 -10.98 -37.09 13.73
N GLU A 89 -10.25 -36.85 12.63
CA GLU A 89 -10.15 -37.82 11.52
C GLU A 89 -9.02 -38.83 11.74
N LYS A 90 -8.02 -38.48 12.56
CA LYS A 90 -6.89 -39.34 12.90
C LYS A 90 -6.85 -39.73 14.38
N THR A 91 -6.26 -40.88 14.66
CA THR A 91 -6.01 -41.35 16.04
C THR A 91 -4.58 -41.00 16.44
N GLY A 92 -4.42 -40.42 17.64
CA GLY A 92 -3.14 -40.16 18.29
C GLY A 92 -3.06 -38.77 18.93
N ALA A 93 -1.84 -38.37 19.29
CA ALA A 93 -1.47 -37.06 19.82
C ALA A 93 -1.77 -35.91 18.87
N HIS A 94 -2.78 -35.11 19.17
CA HIS A 94 -3.06 -33.82 18.52
C HIS A 94 -2.49 -32.68 19.34
N LEU A 95 -1.91 -31.68 18.68
CA LEU A 95 -1.55 -30.40 19.30
C LEU A 95 -2.59 -29.36 18.90
N PHE A 96 -3.19 -28.68 19.87
CA PHE A 96 -4.03 -27.51 19.59
C PHE A 96 -3.19 -26.25 19.68
N SER A 97 -3.51 -25.26 18.86
CA SER A 97 -2.88 -23.96 18.87
C SER A 97 -3.92 -22.87 18.71
N MET A 98 -3.78 -21.78 19.48
CA MET A 98 -4.69 -20.64 19.43
C MET A 98 -3.91 -19.34 19.44
N ILE A 99 -4.32 -18.40 18.59
CA ILE A 99 -3.85 -17.02 18.54
C ILE A 99 -5.07 -16.11 18.32
N GLY A 100 -5.08 -14.93 18.92
CA GLY A 100 -6.18 -13.98 18.84
C GLY A 100 -5.79 -12.62 19.42
N ASP A 101 -6.70 -11.64 19.32
CA ASP A 101 -6.47 -10.27 19.78
C ASP A 101 -6.43 -10.15 21.31
N ASN A 102 -7.19 -10.96 22.03
CA ASN A 102 -7.26 -10.88 23.49
C ASN A 102 -7.30 -12.30 24.09
N GLY A 103 -7.80 -12.45 25.32
CA GLY A 103 -7.70 -13.72 26.03
C GLY A 103 -8.61 -14.82 25.49
N PHE A 104 -8.09 -16.05 25.48
CA PHE A 104 -8.80 -17.24 25.01
C PHE A 104 -8.47 -18.50 25.83
N ARG A 105 -9.40 -19.46 25.84
CA ARG A 105 -9.26 -20.74 26.54
C ARG A 105 -9.93 -21.87 25.78
N LEU A 106 -9.36 -23.07 25.87
CA LEU A 106 -9.88 -24.29 25.23
C LEU A 106 -9.97 -25.43 26.24
N TRP A 107 -11.09 -26.15 26.23
CA TRP A 107 -11.30 -27.40 26.96
C TRP A 107 -11.72 -28.52 26.03
N ILE A 108 -11.18 -29.72 26.29
CA ILE A 108 -11.59 -30.98 25.65
C ILE A 108 -11.99 -31.97 26.76
N ASP A 109 -13.19 -32.55 26.66
CA ASP A 109 -13.82 -33.39 27.70
C ASP A 109 -13.75 -32.74 29.10
N GLY A 110 -13.98 -31.43 29.16
CA GLY A 110 -13.96 -30.62 30.39
C GLY A 110 -12.57 -30.37 30.99
N LYS A 111 -11.48 -30.82 30.35
CA LYS A 111 -10.11 -30.56 30.81
C LYS A 111 -9.53 -29.34 30.08
N PRO A 112 -8.92 -28.37 30.78
CA PRO A 112 -8.27 -27.24 30.13
C PRO A 112 -7.07 -27.73 29.31
N VAL A 113 -7.00 -27.30 28.06
CA VAL A 113 -5.98 -27.65 27.07
C VAL A 113 -5.12 -26.42 26.74
N ILE A 114 -5.74 -25.25 26.65
CA ILE A 114 -5.09 -23.93 26.56
C ILE A 114 -5.80 -23.00 27.55
N ASP A 115 -5.03 -22.23 28.33
CA ASP A 115 -5.54 -21.22 29.25
C ASP A 115 -4.70 -19.94 29.16
N HIS A 116 -5.15 -18.99 28.35
CA HIS A 116 -4.51 -17.70 28.13
C HIS A 116 -5.54 -16.58 28.29
N TRP A 117 -5.99 -16.38 29.53
CA TRP A 117 -6.98 -15.35 29.87
C TRP A 117 -6.30 -14.04 30.28
N VAL A 118 -5.59 -13.42 29.34
CA VAL A 118 -4.78 -12.20 29.55
C VAL A 118 -5.15 -11.16 28.49
N ASP A 119 -5.11 -9.88 28.87
CA ASP A 119 -5.36 -8.73 28.00
C ASP A 119 -4.08 -8.37 27.22
N ASP A 120 -3.74 -9.21 26.24
CA ASP A 120 -2.68 -9.02 25.26
C ASP A 120 -3.07 -9.65 23.91
N TRP A 121 -2.40 -9.24 22.83
CA TRP A 121 -2.75 -9.62 21.45
C TRP A 121 -1.65 -10.37 20.72
N GLU A 122 -2.06 -11.16 19.73
CA GLU A 122 -1.20 -11.84 18.75
C GLU A 122 -0.13 -12.75 19.38
N ARG A 123 -0.48 -13.39 20.50
CA ARG A 123 0.38 -14.34 21.22
C ARG A 123 -0.10 -15.77 21.09
N GLU A 124 0.42 -16.47 20.08
CA GLU A 124 0.09 -17.89 19.86
C GLU A 124 0.44 -18.76 21.08
N GLN A 125 -0.53 -19.55 21.52
CA GLN A 125 -0.38 -20.62 22.50
C GLN A 125 -0.46 -21.97 21.80
N THR A 126 0.28 -22.95 22.32
CA THR A 126 0.21 -24.35 21.86
C THR A 126 0.03 -25.27 23.06
N SER A 127 -0.91 -26.21 22.95
CA SER A 127 -1.22 -27.16 24.01
C SER A 127 -0.13 -28.23 24.17
N GLN A 128 -0.18 -28.96 25.29
CA GLN A 128 0.42 -30.29 25.34
C GLN A 128 -0.34 -31.25 24.40
N PRO A 129 0.28 -32.37 23.97
CA PRO A 129 -0.40 -33.40 23.19
C PRO A 129 -1.70 -33.89 23.84
N VAL A 130 -2.79 -33.92 23.07
CA VAL A 130 -4.08 -34.47 23.46
C VAL A 130 -4.33 -35.75 22.68
N GLU A 131 -4.45 -36.89 23.38
CA GLU A 131 -4.72 -38.18 22.75
C GLU A 131 -6.18 -38.29 22.32
N LEU A 132 -6.41 -38.29 21.02
CA LEU A 132 -7.75 -38.41 20.43
C LEU A 132 -7.86 -39.66 19.56
N THR A 133 -9.08 -40.18 19.41
CA THR A 133 -9.41 -41.35 18.58
C THR A 133 -10.25 -40.91 17.40
N ALA A 134 -9.84 -41.31 16.19
CA ALA A 134 -10.55 -41.00 14.96
C ALA A 134 -12.04 -41.40 15.05
N GLY A 135 -12.93 -40.51 14.62
CA GLY A 135 -14.37 -40.72 14.60
C GLY A 135 -15.07 -40.70 15.98
N ARG A 136 -14.33 -40.57 17.09
CA ARG A 136 -14.92 -40.39 18.42
C ARG A 136 -15.19 -38.91 18.67
N ALA A 137 -16.40 -38.59 19.14
CA ALA A 137 -16.75 -37.26 19.59
C ALA A 137 -16.22 -36.98 21.01
N TYR A 138 -15.66 -35.80 21.20
CA TYR A 138 -15.17 -35.26 22.47
C TYR A 138 -15.87 -33.92 22.73
N ASP A 139 -16.27 -33.63 23.97
CA ASP A 139 -16.90 -32.35 24.27
C ASP A 139 -15.87 -31.22 24.13
N LEU A 140 -16.23 -30.16 23.41
CA LEU A 140 -15.39 -29.00 23.16
C LEU A 140 -16.05 -27.76 23.76
N LYS A 141 -15.23 -26.97 24.47
CA LYS A 141 -15.59 -25.62 24.90
C LYS A 141 -14.45 -24.67 24.57
N VAL A 142 -14.77 -23.54 23.96
CA VAL A 142 -13.84 -22.42 23.74
C VAL A 142 -14.44 -21.18 24.35
N GLU A 143 -13.59 -20.37 24.98
CA GLU A 143 -13.98 -19.07 25.53
C GLU A 143 -13.01 -18.01 25.01
N PHE A 144 -13.53 -16.81 24.74
CA PHE A 144 -12.80 -15.64 24.26
C PHE A 144 -13.36 -14.38 24.93
N PHE A 145 -12.54 -13.38 25.17
CA PHE A 145 -12.99 -12.02 25.46
C PHE A 145 -12.32 -11.02 24.52
N GLU A 146 -13.04 -9.96 24.20
CA GLU A 146 -12.56 -8.76 23.52
C GLU A 146 -12.68 -7.56 24.47
N HIS A 147 -11.67 -6.70 24.50
CA HIS A 147 -11.58 -5.54 25.36
C HIS A 147 -11.62 -4.24 24.56
N GLN A 148 -10.64 -4.03 23.68
CA GLN A 148 -10.50 -2.83 22.86
C GLN A 148 -9.62 -3.16 21.65
N GLY A 149 -9.99 -2.67 20.47
CA GLY A 149 -9.15 -2.81 19.29
C GLY A 149 -9.83 -3.60 18.19
N GLY A 150 -9.22 -4.69 17.74
CA GLY A 150 -9.67 -5.43 16.57
C GLY A 150 -9.81 -6.91 16.86
N SER A 151 -11.03 -7.39 16.99
CA SER A 151 -11.28 -8.77 17.44
C SER A 151 -10.93 -9.85 16.41
N ASN A 152 -9.93 -10.71 16.64
CA ASN A 152 -9.67 -11.92 15.83
C ASN A 152 -9.41 -13.16 16.70
N LEU A 153 -9.64 -14.36 16.15
CA LEU A 153 -9.40 -15.63 16.87
C LEU A 153 -9.23 -16.81 15.91
N HIS A 154 -8.13 -17.55 16.06
CA HIS A 154 -7.81 -18.71 15.23
C HIS A 154 -7.58 -19.96 16.09
N LEU A 155 -8.37 -21.02 15.90
CA LEU A 155 -8.17 -22.34 16.48
C LEU A 155 -7.60 -23.31 15.44
N LYS A 156 -6.35 -23.72 15.66
CA LYS A 156 -5.61 -24.63 14.78
C LYS A 156 -5.31 -25.93 15.51
N TRP A 157 -5.10 -27.00 14.75
CA TRP A 157 -4.55 -28.25 15.27
C TRP A 157 -3.42 -28.79 14.39
N THR A 158 -2.53 -29.58 14.98
CA THR A 158 -1.62 -30.47 14.28
C THR A 158 -2.05 -31.89 14.57
N GLU A 159 -2.60 -32.57 13.59
CA GLU A 159 -2.91 -34.01 13.70
C GLU A 159 -1.62 -34.86 13.79
N PRO A 160 -1.70 -36.10 14.27
CA PRO A 160 -0.58 -37.04 14.27
C PRO A 160 0.08 -37.17 12.88
N GLY A 161 1.34 -36.72 12.78
CA GLY A 161 2.13 -36.75 11.53
C GLY A 161 1.69 -35.73 10.46
N GLY A 162 0.83 -34.78 10.82
CA GLY A 162 0.37 -33.70 9.94
C GLY A 162 1.13 -32.37 10.14
N SER A 163 0.62 -31.33 9.49
CA SER A 163 1.03 -29.93 9.68
C SER A 163 -0.03 -29.16 10.47
N LYS A 164 0.36 -28.02 11.05
CA LYS A 164 -0.57 -27.11 11.72
C LYS A 164 -1.53 -26.50 10.69
N VAL A 165 -2.84 -26.71 10.88
CA VAL A 165 -3.92 -26.19 10.03
C VAL A 165 -5.10 -25.72 10.88
N PRO A 166 -5.96 -24.80 10.40
CA PRO A 166 -7.25 -24.54 11.03
C PRO A 166 -8.03 -25.83 11.28
N VAL A 167 -8.74 -25.92 12.40
CA VAL A 167 -9.63 -27.06 12.66
C VAL A 167 -10.78 -26.99 11.65
N PRO A 168 -10.94 -27.98 10.74
CA PRO A 168 -11.93 -27.89 9.68
C PRO A 168 -13.34 -27.95 10.24
N GLN A 169 -14.29 -27.25 9.62
CA GLN A 169 -15.71 -27.29 9.98
C GLN A 169 -16.22 -28.74 10.14
N SER A 170 -15.79 -29.65 9.26
CA SER A 170 -16.16 -31.08 9.30
C SER A 170 -15.77 -31.81 10.59
N ALA A 171 -14.86 -31.27 11.41
CA ALA A 171 -14.50 -31.82 12.71
C ALA A 171 -15.48 -31.40 13.82
N PHE A 172 -16.29 -30.37 13.63
CA PHE A 172 -17.22 -29.89 14.66
C PHE A 172 -18.59 -30.57 14.58
N ARG A 173 -19.22 -30.74 15.74
CA ARG A 173 -20.63 -31.15 15.86
C ARG A 173 -21.32 -30.28 16.90
N LEU A 174 -22.60 -30.01 16.65
CA LEU A 174 -23.44 -29.27 17.59
C LEU A 174 -23.54 -29.99 18.95
N PRO A 175 -23.71 -29.23 20.06
CA PRO A 175 -23.97 -29.84 21.35
C PRO A 175 -25.36 -30.46 21.38
N ASP A 176 -25.52 -31.47 22.25
CA ASP A 176 -26.80 -32.16 22.42
C ASP A 176 -27.91 -31.15 22.83
N GLY A 177 -29.07 -31.22 22.18
CA GLY A 177 -30.21 -30.34 22.46
C GLY A 177 -30.19 -28.97 21.77
N PHE A 178 -29.21 -28.68 20.92
CA PHE A 178 -29.19 -27.51 20.07
C PHE A 178 -29.49 -27.90 18.61
N ALA A 179 -30.67 -27.52 18.12
CA ALA A 179 -31.07 -27.71 16.72
C ALA A 179 -30.81 -26.44 15.92
N TYR A 180 -30.37 -26.58 14.68
CA TYR A 180 -30.08 -25.48 13.77
C TYR A 180 -30.67 -25.74 12.39
N ASP A 181 -31.31 -24.74 11.80
CA ASP A 181 -31.99 -24.76 10.51
C ASP A 181 -31.59 -23.58 9.61
N GLY A 182 -30.63 -22.76 10.04
CA GLY A 182 -30.11 -21.64 9.25
C GLY A 182 -29.10 -22.06 8.17
N ALA A 183 -28.53 -21.08 7.48
CA ALA A 183 -27.49 -21.32 6.48
C ALA A 183 -26.19 -21.77 7.16
N ILE A 184 -25.69 -22.96 6.78
CA ILE A 184 -24.48 -23.57 7.32
C ILE A 184 -23.18 -23.02 6.69
N ALA A 185 -23.30 -22.31 5.57
CA ALA A 185 -22.20 -21.58 4.95
C ALA A 185 -22.73 -20.41 4.09
N ALA A 186 -21.89 -19.38 3.96
CA ALA A 186 -22.04 -18.31 2.98
C ALA A 186 -20.79 -18.27 2.08
N THR A 187 -20.94 -18.01 0.78
CA THR A 187 -19.79 -17.92 -0.13
C THR A 187 -20.07 -16.91 -1.23
N VAL A 188 -19.18 -15.92 -1.39
CA VAL A 188 -19.18 -15.10 -2.60
C VAL A 188 -18.60 -15.95 -3.73
N LEU A 189 -19.34 -16.12 -4.81
CA LEU A 189 -18.92 -16.95 -5.95
C LEU A 189 -17.88 -16.23 -6.82
N ALA A 190 -17.26 -16.99 -7.73
CA ALA A 190 -16.19 -16.52 -8.60
C ALA A 190 -16.54 -15.31 -9.48
N ASP A 191 -17.83 -15.12 -9.79
CA ASP A 191 -18.32 -13.96 -10.54
C ASP A 191 -18.27 -12.65 -9.74
N GLY A 192 -18.06 -12.71 -8.42
CA GLY A 192 -18.07 -11.58 -7.51
C GLY A 192 -19.43 -10.91 -7.34
N ARG A 193 -20.49 -11.44 -7.95
CA ARG A 193 -21.84 -10.84 -8.00
C ARG A 193 -22.92 -11.73 -7.41
N THR A 194 -22.54 -12.94 -7.00
CA THR A 194 -23.47 -13.91 -6.42
C THR A 194 -22.96 -14.34 -5.05
N LEU A 195 -23.79 -14.16 -4.03
CA LEU A 195 -23.61 -14.71 -2.69
C LEU A 195 -24.45 -15.98 -2.57
N LYS A 196 -23.80 -17.11 -2.36
CA LYS A 196 -24.46 -18.41 -2.15
C LYS A 196 -24.63 -18.68 -0.66
N LEU A 197 -25.82 -19.12 -0.27
CA LEU A 197 -26.14 -19.61 1.08
C LEU A 197 -26.47 -21.10 1.00
N ASP A 198 -25.73 -21.91 1.73
CA ASP A 198 -25.92 -23.36 1.78
C ASP A 198 -26.64 -23.79 3.07
N PHE A 199 -27.54 -24.76 2.97
CA PHE A 199 -28.32 -25.29 4.09
C PHE A 199 -28.12 -26.81 4.21
N ALA A 200 -28.25 -27.38 5.41
CA ALA A 200 -28.22 -28.84 5.57
C ALA A 200 -29.51 -29.49 5.02
N GLN A 201 -30.63 -28.80 5.17
CA GLN A 201 -31.93 -29.18 4.64
C GLN A 201 -32.20 -28.57 3.26
N LYS A 202 -33.16 -29.16 2.53
CA LYS A 202 -33.69 -28.52 1.32
C LYS A 202 -34.56 -27.32 1.68
N VAL A 203 -34.46 -26.26 0.89
CA VAL A 203 -35.17 -25.01 1.09
C VAL A 203 -36.33 -24.87 0.11
N ALA A 204 -37.44 -24.28 0.57
CA ALA A 204 -38.55 -23.93 -0.31
C ALA A 204 -38.16 -22.75 -1.23
N PRO A 205 -38.86 -22.53 -2.35
CA PRO A 205 -38.66 -21.34 -3.17
C PRO A 205 -38.74 -20.06 -2.32
N PRO A 206 -37.79 -19.12 -2.44
CA PRO A 206 -37.73 -17.96 -1.58
C PRO A 206 -38.97 -17.06 -1.80
N PRO A 207 -39.59 -16.55 -0.73
CA PRO A 207 -40.73 -15.65 -0.85
C PRO A 207 -40.30 -14.28 -1.39
N ALA A 208 -41.25 -13.58 -2.01
CA ALA A 208 -41.03 -12.21 -2.45
C ALA A 208 -40.71 -11.30 -1.26
N GLY A 209 -39.62 -10.51 -1.37
CA GLY A 209 -39.19 -9.59 -0.33
C GLY A 209 -38.27 -10.19 0.74
N LEU A 210 -37.85 -11.46 0.62
CA LEU A 210 -36.87 -12.09 1.52
C LEU A 210 -35.58 -11.25 1.67
N VAL A 211 -35.16 -10.57 0.60
CA VAL A 211 -33.98 -9.68 0.61
C VAL A 211 -34.05 -8.59 1.70
N ASN A 212 -35.24 -8.07 2.02
CA ASN A 212 -35.41 -7.01 3.03
C ASN A 212 -35.21 -7.50 4.47
N HIS A 213 -34.96 -8.79 4.63
CA HIS A 213 -34.72 -9.48 5.90
C HIS A 213 -33.32 -10.09 5.96
N LEU A 214 -32.51 -9.84 4.92
CA LEU A 214 -31.12 -10.26 4.81
C LEU A 214 -30.23 -9.03 4.81
N ASP A 215 -29.15 -9.11 5.59
CA ASP A 215 -28.05 -8.17 5.54
C ASP A 215 -26.76 -8.96 5.27
N ALA A 216 -25.85 -8.40 4.49
CA ALA A 216 -24.52 -8.96 4.30
C ALA A 216 -23.45 -7.91 4.54
N VAL A 217 -22.44 -8.26 5.32
CA VAL A 217 -21.21 -7.49 5.46
C VAL A 217 -20.11 -8.24 4.72
N ILE A 218 -19.58 -7.65 3.66
CA ILE A 218 -18.56 -8.29 2.82
C ILE A 218 -17.41 -7.32 2.71
N GLY A 219 -16.23 -7.71 3.21
CA GLY A 219 -15.11 -6.78 3.34
C GLY A 219 -15.56 -5.51 4.06
N GLY A 220 -16.00 -5.64 5.31
CA GLY A 220 -16.28 -4.50 6.21
C GLY A 220 -17.35 -3.49 5.79
N ALA A 221 -17.99 -3.69 4.63
CA ALA A 221 -19.08 -2.86 4.12
C ALA A 221 -20.39 -3.63 4.15
N GLU A 222 -21.45 -2.97 4.61
CA GLU A 222 -22.82 -3.44 4.37
C GLU A 222 -23.09 -3.43 2.86
N TRP A 223 -23.47 -4.59 2.32
CA TRP A 223 -23.59 -4.80 0.89
C TRP A 223 -25.03 -4.60 0.41
N PRO A 224 -25.26 -3.81 -0.66
CA PRO A 224 -26.56 -3.73 -1.30
C PRO A 224 -26.91 -5.09 -1.94
N LEU A 225 -27.99 -5.70 -1.46
CA LEU A 225 -28.47 -7.01 -1.90
C LEU A 225 -29.61 -6.88 -2.91
N GLY A 226 -29.56 -7.73 -3.94
CA GLY A 226 -30.57 -7.86 -4.98
C GLY A 226 -31.47 -9.09 -4.78
N ALA A 227 -31.95 -9.67 -5.88
CA ALA A 227 -32.89 -10.79 -5.85
C ALA A 227 -32.32 -12.02 -5.11
N VAL A 228 -33.19 -12.70 -4.35
CA VAL A 228 -32.91 -14.00 -3.73
C VAL A 228 -33.64 -15.08 -4.52
N GLU A 229 -32.90 -16.06 -5.02
CA GLU A 229 -33.41 -17.15 -5.85
C GLU A 229 -32.98 -18.51 -5.29
N ALA A 230 -33.72 -19.56 -5.61
CA ALA A 230 -33.26 -20.93 -5.35
C ALA A 230 -32.14 -21.28 -6.32
N ASP A 231 -31.09 -21.94 -5.84
CA ASP A 231 -30.02 -22.42 -6.72
C ASP A 231 -30.58 -23.53 -7.65
N PRO A 232 -30.55 -23.35 -8.98
CA PRO A 232 -31.07 -24.36 -9.90
C PRO A 232 -30.25 -25.66 -9.90
N ALA A 233 -29.01 -25.63 -9.42
CA ALA A 233 -28.12 -26.79 -9.34
C ALA A 233 -28.21 -27.52 -8.00
N ASP A 234 -28.65 -26.87 -6.92
CA ASP A 234 -28.71 -27.45 -5.58
C ASP A 234 -29.99 -27.03 -4.82
N PRO A 235 -30.94 -27.96 -4.56
CA PRO A 235 -32.15 -27.66 -3.80
C PRO A 235 -31.90 -27.33 -2.31
N ARG A 236 -30.65 -27.39 -1.84
CA ARG A 236 -30.23 -26.98 -0.50
C ARG A 236 -29.58 -25.60 -0.46
N SER A 237 -29.62 -24.84 -1.55
CA SER A 237 -28.95 -23.55 -1.60
C SER A 237 -29.83 -22.43 -2.14
N LEU A 238 -29.55 -21.22 -1.67
CA LEU A 238 -30.08 -19.98 -2.22
C LEU A 238 -28.95 -19.15 -2.81
N THR A 239 -29.24 -18.39 -3.86
CA THR A 239 -28.35 -17.38 -4.42
C THR A 239 -28.93 -16.00 -4.20
N VAL A 240 -28.11 -15.09 -3.70
CA VAL A 240 -28.42 -13.68 -3.48
C VAL A 240 -27.58 -12.86 -4.45
N ALA A 241 -28.23 -12.06 -5.29
CA ALA A 241 -27.53 -11.14 -6.17
C ALA A 241 -26.87 -10.02 -5.35
N LEU A 242 -25.65 -9.63 -5.71
CA LEU A 242 -24.94 -8.49 -5.15
C LEU A 242 -24.97 -7.37 -6.19
N GLU A 243 -25.39 -6.16 -5.80
CA GLU A 243 -25.52 -5.06 -6.77
C GLU A 243 -24.16 -4.56 -7.27
N GLU A 244 -23.15 -4.63 -6.42
CA GLU A 244 -21.75 -4.30 -6.73
C GLU A 244 -20.85 -5.54 -6.67
N PRO A 245 -19.78 -5.59 -7.48
CA PRO A 245 -18.85 -6.72 -7.49
C PRO A 245 -17.96 -6.72 -6.23
N VAL A 246 -17.88 -7.86 -5.55
CA VAL A 246 -16.95 -8.06 -4.43
C VAL A 246 -15.53 -8.21 -4.99
N VAL A 247 -14.58 -7.42 -4.50
CA VAL A 247 -13.17 -7.53 -4.88
C VAL A 247 -12.58 -8.81 -4.31
N GLY A 248 -11.90 -9.58 -5.15
CA GLY A 248 -11.14 -10.76 -4.77
C GLY A 248 -9.76 -10.76 -5.44
N ASN A 249 -9.33 -11.93 -5.93
CA ASN A 249 -8.05 -12.08 -6.63
C ASN A 249 -8.19 -13.13 -7.74
N LYS A 250 -7.23 -13.21 -8.66
CA LYS A 250 -7.30 -14.16 -9.80
C LYS A 250 -7.45 -15.63 -9.40
N ALA A 251 -6.96 -16.00 -8.22
CA ALA A 251 -7.02 -17.37 -7.74
C ALA A 251 -8.36 -17.72 -7.06
N GLY A 252 -9.21 -16.74 -6.74
CA GLY A 252 -10.45 -16.94 -6.00
C GLY A 252 -10.19 -17.43 -4.57
N ASP A 253 -9.06 -17.03 -3.98
CA ASP A 253 -8.67 -17.35 -2.62
C ASP A 253 -8.31 -16.09 -1.81
N ALA A 254 -8.81 -14.95 -2.26
CA ALA A 254 -8.66 -13.68 -1.56
C ALA A 254 -9.12 -13.83 -0.10
N THR A 255 -8.36 -13.20 0.78
CA THR A 255 -8.70 -13.11 2.20
C THR A 255 -9.95 -12.25 2.40
N GLY A 256 -10.64 -12.46 3.52
CA GLY A 256 -11.91 -11.79 3.82
C GLY A 256 -13.10 -12.75 3.79
N LEU A 257 -14.12 -12.40 4.58
CA LEU A 257 -15.34 -13.17 4.75
C LEU A 257 -16.56 -12.38 4.25
N ALA A 258 -17.58 -13.11 3.82
CA ALA A 258 -18.92 -12.61 3.65
C ALA A 258 -19.78 -13.06 4.83
N ASP A 259 -20.04 -12.14 5.75
CA ASP A 259 -20.91 -12.35 6.90
C ASP A 259 -22.34 -12.03 6.50
N VAL A 260 -23.26 -12.97 6.73
CA VAL A 260 -24.67 -12.83 6.32
C VAL A 260 -25.56 -13.01 7.53
N ARG A 261 -26.61 -12.21 7.64
CA ARG A 261 -27.62 -12.27 8.68
C ARG A 261 -29.00 -12.38 8.06
N TYR A 262 -29.85 -13.21 8.65
CA TYR A 262 -31.28 -13.28 8.43
C TYR A 262 -32.02 -13.01 9.75
N ASP A 263 -32.97 -12.09 9.74
CA ASP A 263 -33.69 -11.66 10.96
C ASP A 263 -34.78 -12.64 11.43
N GLY A 264 -35.12 -13.67 10.64
CA GLY A 264 -36.18 -14.64 10.95
C GLY A 264 -37.59 -14.24 10.50
N ALA A 265 -37.79 -13.04 9.95
CA ALA A 265 -39.10 -12.47 9.62
C ALA A 265 -39.49 -12.53 8.13
N GLY A 266 -38.58 -12.95 7.25
CA GLY A 266 -38.79 -13.03 5.80
C GLY A 266 -39.52 -14.27 5.30
N ALA A 267 -40.21 -15.03 6.16
CA ALA A 267 -40.98 -16.24 5.81
C ALA A 267 -40.18 -17.33 5.06
N LEU A 268 -38.85 -17.36 5.22
CA LEU A 268 -38.01 -18.45 4.72
C LEU A 268 -38.41 -19.78 5.38
N ALA A 269 -38.48 -20.84 4.60
CA ALA A 269 -38.90 -22.16 5.06
C ALA A 269 -38.15 -23.29 4.34
N GLY A 270 -38.05 -24.44 5.00
CA GLY A 270 -37.64 -25.70 4.38
C GLY A 270 -38.69 -26.23 3.39
N GLU A 271 -38.31 -27.16 2.52
CA GLU A 271 -39.25 -27.86 1.61
C GLU A 271 -40.35 -28.61 2.40
N ASP A 272 -40.08 -28.96 3.66
CA ASP A 272 -41.05 -29.57 4.58
C ASP A 272 -42.07 -28.57 5.18
N GLY A 273 -41.97 -27.29 4.83
CA GLY A 273 -42.85 -26.21 5.26
C GLY A 273 -42.54 -25.67 6.66
N LYS A 274 -41.47 -26.12 7.33
CA LYS A 274 -41.04 -25.53 8.60
C LYS A 274 -40.34 -24.20 8.35
N ALA A 275 -40.69 -23.18 9.14
CA ALA A 275 -40.02 -21.90 9.09
C ALA A 275 -38.54 -22.06 9.51
N VAL A 276 -37.65 -21.40 8.78
CA VAL A 276 -36.23 -21.25 9.14
C VAL A 276 -36.12 -20.11 10.14
N GLY A 277 -35.44 -20.36 11.27
CA GLY A 277 -35.20 -19.35 12.29
C GLY A 277 -34.26 -18.23 11.83
N ALA A 278 -34.15 -17.18 12.65
CA ALA A 278 -33.09 -16.18 12.48
C ALA A 278 -31.73 -16.88 12.52
N PHE A 279 -30.84 -16.49 11.61
CA PHE A 279 -29.50 -17.06 11.56
C PHE A 279 -28.48 -16.02 11.18
N TRP A 280 -27.23 -16.38 11.42
CA TRP A 280 -26.11 -15.76 10.78
C TRP A 280 -25.21 -16.86 10.21
N SER A 281 -24.49 -16.51 9.17
CA SER A 281 -23.52 -17.39 8.54
C SER A 281 -22.32 -16.56 8.08
N GLY A 282 -21.28 -17.24 7.65
CA GLY A 282 -20.04 -16.63 7.19
C GLY A 282 -19.34 -17.58 6.23
N GLY A 283 -18.46 -17.04 5.41
CA GLY A 283 -17.55 -17.89 4.65
C GLY A 283 -16.79 -17.13 3.58
N PRO A 284 -16.06 -17.87 2.75
CA PRO A 284 -14.97 -17.31 1.97
C PRO A 284 -15.47 -16.42 0.83
N ASN A 285 -14.63 -15.43 0.50
CA ASN A 285 -14.71 -14.70 -0.74
C ASN A 285 -13.99 -15.46 -1.86
N ARG A 286 -14.73 -16.04 -2.82
CA ARG A 286 -14.16 -16.72 -3.99
C ARG A 286 -14.15 -15.86 -5.25
N SER A 287 -14.47 -14.56 -5.12
CA SER A 287 -14.52 -13.64 -6.26
C SER A 287 -13.19 -13.61 -7.01
N THR A 288 -13.28 -13.59 -8.34
CA THR A 288 -12.14 -13.36 -9.24
C THR A 288 -12.10 -11.94 -9.80
N TYR A 289 -12.99 -11.06 -9.30
CA TYR A 289 -13.02 -9.66 -9.71
C TYR A 289 -11.85 -8.90 -9.07
N GLU A 290 -10.99 -8.35 -9.91
CA GLU A 290 -9.87 -7.51 -9.49
C GLU A 290 -10.24 -6.04 -9.62
N LEU A 291 -9.94 -5.26 -8.58
CA LEU A 291 -10.21 -3.83 -8.57
C LEU A 291 -9.29 -3.11 -9.57
N ARG A 292 -9.86 -2.23 -10.41
CA ARG A 292 -9.14 -1.50 -11.46
C ARG A 292 -9.55 -0.05 -11.55
N THR A 293 -8.55 0.81 -11.71
CA THR A 293 -8.82 2.20 -12.07
C THR A 293 -9.39 2.31 -13.48
N ARG A 294 -10.01 3.44 -13.81
CA ARG A 294 -10.46 3.72 -15.18
C ARG A 294 -9.32 3.83 -16.21
N TRP A 295 -8.12 4.17 -15.76
CA TRP A 295 -6.96 4.34 -16.65
C TRP A 295 -6.27 3.02 -16.97
N ALA A 296 -6.45 1.98 -16.14
CA ALA A 296 -5.96 0.64 -16.40
C ALA A 296 -6.38 0.14 -17.80
N ASP A 297 -7.59 0.50 -18.21
CA ASP A 297 -8.21 0.05 -19.47
C ASP A 297 -7.68 0.82 -20.69
N GLU A 298 -6.97 1.93 -20.47
CA GLU A 298 -6.31 2.72 -21.52
C GLU A 298 -4.88 2.24 -21.79
N VAL A 299 -4.33 1.38 -20.93
CA VAL A 299 -2.93 0.94 -20.99
C VAL A 299 -2.78 -0.29 -21.86
N GLY A 300 -1.73 -0.29 -22.70
CA GLY A 300 -1.33 -1.45 -23.47
C GLY A 300 0.14 -1.43 -23.89
N PRO A 301 0.60 -2.47 -24.61
CA PRO A 301 2.01 -2.65 -24.99
C PRO A 301 2.64 -1.55 -25.86
N HIS A 302 1.85 -0.61 -26.38
CA HIS A 302 2.29 0.41 -27.32
C HIS A 302 2.16 1.84 -26.78
N ASN A 303 1.61 2.00 -25.58
CA ASN A 303 1.32 3.29 -24.97
C ASN A 303 1.49 3.28 -23.43
N ALA A 304 2.29 2.36 -22.88
CA ALA A 304 2.65 2.38 -21.48
C ALA A 304 3.55 3.60 -21.17
N LEU A 305 3.00 4.60 -20.48
CA LEU A 305 3.66 5.85 -20.08
C LEU A 305 4.51 6.48 -21.22
N PRO A 306 3.87 6.98 -22.30
CA PRO A 306 4.55 7.43 -23.51
C PRO A 306 5.22 8.81 -23.37
N GLU A 307 5.03 9.51 -22.25
CA GLU A 307 5.59 10.83 -21.99
C GLU A 307 7.11 10.78 -21.79
N TYR A 308 7.80 11.88 -22.09
CA TYR A 308 9.23 11.99 -21.79
C TYR A 308 9.45 12.07 -20.27
N PRO A 309 10.28 11.20 -19.67
CA PRO A 309 10.29 10.98 -18.23
C PRO A 309 11.02 12.06 -17.41
N ARG A 310 11.80 12.96 -18.03
CA ARG A 310 12.59 13.99 -17.31
C ARG A 310 12.19 15.44 -17.66
N PRO A 311 11.11 15.98 -17.08
CA PRO A 311 10.66 17.36 -17.32
C PRO A 311 11.72 18.45 -17.09
N GLN A 312 12.69 18.24 -16.19
CA GLN A 312 13.79 19.18 -15.93
C GLN A 312 15.06 18.92 -16.77
N LEU A 313 15.05 17.92 -17.66
CA LEU A 313 16.18 17.61 -18.57
C LEU A 313 15.67 17.05 -19.90
N THR A 314 14.89 17.86 -20.61
CA THR A 314 14.23 17.49 -21.86
C THR A 314 15.18 17.50 -23.06
N ARG A 315 15.02 16.50 -23.93
CA ARG A 315 15.70 16.37 -25.22
C ARG A 315 14.67 16.06 -26.31
N ASP A 316 14.87 16.62 -27.49
CA ASP A 316 13.94 16.46 -28.61
C ASP A 316 13.98 15.03 -29.19
N ASN A 317 15.18 14.44 -29.26
CA ASN A 317 15.38 13.09 -29.78
C ASN A 317 15.50 12.11 -28.62
N TRP A 318 14.60 11.14 -28.57
CA TRP A 318 14.61 10.04 -27.62
C TRP A 318 13.71 8.92 -28.13
N GLN A 319 13.77 7.75 -27.49
CA GLN A 319 12.87 6.65 -27.77
C GLN A 319 12.50 5.94 -26.48
N ASN A 320 11.19 5.83 -26.24
CA ASN A 320 10.62 5.07 -25.16
C ASN A 320 10.86 3.55 -25.37
N LEU A 321 11.29 2.86 -24.31
CA LEU A 321 11.52 1.43 -24.24
C LEU A 321 10.62 0.76 -23.18
N ASN A 322 9.46 1.34 -22.90
CA ASN A 322 8.33 0.67 -22.28
C ASN A 322 7.65 -0.26 -23.29
N GLY A 323 6.61 -0.97 -22.84
CA GLY A 323 5.85 -1.93 -23.62
C GLY A 323 6.16 -3.38 -23.24
N SER A 324 5.84 -4.33 -24.13
CA SER A 324 6.03 -5.75 -23.85
C SER A 324 7.51 -6.15 -23.93
N TRP A 325 8.02 -6.74 -22.85
CA TRP A 325 9.31 -7.41 -22.75
C TRP A 325 9.09 -8.91 -22.54
N GLU A 326 10.10 -9.72 -22.87
CA GLU A 326 10.16 -11.12 -22.46
C GLU A 326 10.62 -11.19 -20.99
N PHE A 327 10.07 -12.13 -20.22
CA PHE A 327 10.29 -12.28 -18.78
C PHE A 327 10.53 -13.74 -18.38
N ALA A 328 11.32 -13.95 -17.33
CA ALA A 328 11.40 -15.21 -16.61
C ALA A 328 11.92 -14.99 -15.19
N ALA A 329 11.45 -15.81 -14.25
CA ALA A 329 12.11 -16.03 -12.96
C ALA A 329 13.58 -16.45 -13.15
N ALA A 330 14.44 -16.09 -12.19
CA ALA A 330 15.86 -16.39 -12.21
C ALA A 330 16.31 -17.07 -10.91
N LYS A 331 17.48 -17.72 -10.96
CA LYS A 331 18.14 -18.27 -9.77
C LYS A 331 19.37 -17.47 -9.38
N ALA A 332 19.73 -17.50 -8.10
CA ALA A 332 20.98 -16.92 -7.63
C ALA A 332 22.18 -17.50 -8.42
N GLY A 333 23.04 -16.61 -8.93
CA GLY A 333 24.21 -16.98 -9.73
C GLY A 333 23.92 -17.46 -11.16
N GLU A 334 22.67 -17.38 -11.62
CA GLU A 334 22.34 -17.66 -13.01
C GLU A 334 23.02 -16.66 -13.96
N ARG A 335 23.49 -17.15 -15.11
CA ARG A 335 24.12 -16.30 -16.13
C ARG A 335 23.06 -15.58 -16.97
N PRO A 336 23.34 -14.36 -17.48
CA PRO A 336 22.39 -13.64 -18.31
C PRO A 336 21.98 -14.48 -19.54
N PRO A 337 20.69 -14.50 -19.92
CA PRO A 337 20.14 -15.30 -21.02
C PRO A 337 20.46 -14.72 -22.42
N VAL A 338 21.74 -14.44 -22.70
CA VAL A 338 22.19 -13.83 -23.96
C VAL A 338 21.77 -14.66 -25.17
N GLY A 339 21.08 -14.03 -26.12
CA GLY A 339 20.59 -14.68 -27.34
C GLY A 339 19.50 -15.75 -27.12
N ARG A 340 18.95 -15.87 -25.90
CA ARG A 340 17.89 -16.83 -25.56
C ARG A 340 16.59 -16.09 -25.30
N LYS A 341 15.48 -16.61 -25.83
CA LYS A 341 14.15 -16.10 -25.52
C LYS A 341 13.73 -16.51 -24.11
N LEU A 342 12.94 -15.67 -23.45
CA LEU A 342 12.29 -16.00 -22.18
C LEU A 342 10.84 -16.47 -22.41
N GLY A 343 10.30 -17.18 -21.42
CA GLY A 343 9.05 -17.94 -21.56
C GLY A 343 7.78 -17.11 -21.42
N GLU A 344 7.86 -15.98 -20.72
CA GLU A 344 6.72 -15.15 -20.35
C GLU A 344 6.87 -13.74 -20.95
N LYS A 345 5.84 -12.92 -20.76
CA LYS A 345 5.84 -11.52 -21.17
C LYS A 345 5.40 -10.65 -20.01
N ILE A 346 6.07 -9.52 -19.87
CA ILE A 346 5.76 -8.49 -18.88
C ILE A 346 5.57 -7.14 -19.59
N LEU A 347 4.62 -6.33 -19.10
CA LEU A 347 4.45 -4.96 -19.54
C LEU A 347 5.32 -4.02 -18.67
N VAL A 348 6.40 -3.51 -19.26
CA VAL A 348 7.25 -2.51 -18.61
C VAL A 348 6.64 -1.12 -18.82
N PRO A 349 6.57 -0.26 -17.78
CA PRO A 349 7.32 -0.36 -16.54
C PRO A 349 6.43 -0.66 -15.32
N TYR A 350 5.51 -1.63 -15.39
CA TYR A 350 4.69 -1.96 -14.23
C TYR A 350 5.39 -3.05 -13.39
N PRO A 351 5.34 -2.98 -12.04
CA PRO A 351 5.99 -3.93 -11.14
C PRO A 351 5.54 -5.36 -11.39
N VAL A 352 6.39 -6.35 -11.11
CA VAL A 352 6.10 -7.77 -11.38
C VAL A 352 4.78 -8.21 -10.73
N GLU A 353 4.53 -7.78 -9.51
CA GLU A 353 3.36 -8.12 -8.70
C GLU A 353 2.07 -7.42 -9.17
N SER A 354 2.18 -6.37 -10.00
CA SER A 354 1.03 -5.58 -10.43
C SER A 354 0.20 -6.25 -11.53
N GLN A 355 -1.09 -5.96 -11.54
CA GLN A 355 -2.01 -6.46 -12.57
C GLN A 355 -1.67 -6.00 -13.99
N LEU A 356 -1.20 -4.76 -14.14
CA LEU A 356 -0.81 -4.19 -15.43
C LEU A 356 0.42 -4.85 -16.02
N SER A 357 1.31 -5.44 -15.21
CA SER A 357 2.48 -6.17 -15.71
C SER A 357 2.09 -7.47 -16.41
N GLY A 358 1.00 -8.09 -15.96
CA GLY A 358 0.49 -9.38 -16.39
C GLY A 358 1.17 -10.59 -15.75
N ILE A 359 2.04 -10.39 -14.73
CA ILE A 359 2.76 -11.46 -14.03
C ILE A 359 2.12 -11.82 -12.68
N GLU A 360 1.83 -10.82 -11.84
CA GLU A 360 1.03 -10.94 -10.59
C GLU A 360 1.49 -12.02 -9.61
N ARG A 361 2.80 -12.10 -9.43
CA ARG A 361 3.42 -12.91 -8.40
C ARG A 361 4.76 -12.31 -8.01
N HIS A 362 5.20 -12.61 -6.79
CA HIS A 362 6.52 -12.22 -6.35
C HIS A 362 7.60 -13.13 -6.94
N GLU A 363 8.75 -12.53 -7.28
CA GLU A 363 9.97 -13.22 -7.69
C GLU A 363 11.17 -12.48 -7.07
N ASP A 364 11.95 -13.14 -6.19
CA ASP A 364 13.14 -12.49 -5.62
C ASP A 364 14.15 -12.11 -6.72
N ARG A 365 14.20 -12.89 -7.80
CA ARG A 365 15.18 -12.77 -8.88
C ARG A 365 14.52 -13.02 -10.22
N MET A 366 14.86 -12.18 -11.20
CA MET A 366 14.19 -12.21 -12.49
C MET A 366 15.09 -11.70 -13.63
N TRP A 367 14.78 -12.14 -14.85
CA TRP A 367 15.36 -11.65 -16.09
C TRP A 367 14.29 -10.99 -16.96
N TYR A 368 14.61 -9.79 -17.45
CA TYR A 368 13.91 -9.10 -18.51
C TYR A 368 14.73 -9.16 -19.78
N ARG A 369 14.05 -9.29 -20.93
CA ARG A 369 14.70 -9.21 -22.24
C ARG A 369 13.83 -8.49 -23.25
N ARG A 370 14.43 -7.57 -24.01
CA ARG A 370 13.80 -7.01 -25.22
C ARG A 370 14.80 -6.79 -26.32
N THR A 371 14.28 -6.57 -27.52
CA THR A 371 15.07 -6.01 -28.61
C THR A 371 14.71 -4.56 -28.87
N PHE A 372 15.67 -3.78 -29.38
CA PHE A 372 15.43 -2.41 -29.83
C PHE A 372 16.20 -2.12 -31.12
N THR A 373 15.87 -1.02 -31.79
CA THR A 373 16.58 -0.55 -32.98
C THR A 373 16.98 0.90 -32.78
N VAL A 374 18.26 1.20 -33.01
CA VAL A 374 18.76 2.58 -32.97
C VAL A 374 18.37 3.31 -34.27
N PRO A 375 17.69 4.45 -34.20
CA PRO A 375 17.38 5.26 -35.39
C PRO A 375 18.65 5.68 -36.14
N ARG A 376 18.63 5.59 -37.49
CA ARG A 376 19.82 5.85 -38.32
C ARG A 376 20.26 7.31 -38.31
N ASP A 377 19.30 8.20 -38.22
CA ASP A 377 19.46 9.66 -38.20
C ASP A 377 20.07 10.18 -36.89
N TRP A 378 20.12 9.36 -35.83
CA TRP A 378 20.79 9.70 -34.58
C TRP A 378 22.33 9.72 -34.68
N LYS A 379 22.90 9.12 -35.75
CA LYS A 379 24.35 9.14 -36.05
C LYS A 379 25.25 8.66 -34.88
N ILE A 380 24.78 7.66 -34.13
CA ILE A 380 25.52 7.05 -33.03
C ILE A 380 26.87 6.50 -33.54
N GLY A 381 27.95 6.75 -32.80
CA GLY A 381 29.32 6.38 -33.17
C GLY A 381 29.98 7.33 -34.19
N SER A 382 29.27 8.36 -34.67
CA SER A 382 29.79 9.40 -35.58
C SER A 382 29.54 10.80 -35.01
N GLY A 383 30.06 11.05 -33.82
CA GLY A 383 29.94 12.33 -33.09
C GLY A 383 28.79 12.38 -32.07
N LYS A 384 27.97 11.34 -31.98
CA LYS A 384 26.96 11.13 -30.94
C LYS A 384 27.18 9.79 -30.23
N ARG A 385 26.81 9.74 -28.96
CA ARG A 385 26.81 8.55 -28.10
C ARG A 385 25.37 8.19 -27.75
N LEU A 386 25.11 6.93 -27.43
CA LEU A 386 23.77 6.44 -27.10
C LEU A 386 23.68 6.17 -25.61
N ARG A 387 22.83 6.95 -24.93
CA ARG A 387 22.53 6.77 -23.52
C ARG A 387 21.28 5.90 -23.38
N LEU A 388 21.37 4.85 -22.57
CA LEU A 388 20.24 4.06 -22.07
C LEU A 388 19.97 4.50 -20.64
N ASN A 389 18.71 4.75 -20.29
CA ASN A 389 18.32 5.27 -18.98
C ASN A 389 17.14 4.47 -18.41
N PHE A 390 17.10 4.41 -17.09
CA PHE A 390 16.06 3.79 -16.28
C PHE A 390 15.58 4.82 -15.25
N GLY A 391 14.27 4.95 -15.10
CA GLY A 391 13.70 5.83 -14.07
C GLY A 391 13.95 5.28 -12.67
N ALA A 392 13.73 3.98 -12.49
CA ALA A 392 13.98 3.20 -11.29
C ALA A 392 13.81 1.72 -11.61
N VAL A 393 14.56 0.86 -10.92
CA VAL A 393 14.43 -0.60 -10.95
C VAL A 393 14.58 -1.12 -9.53
N ASP A 394 13.53 -1.69 -8.95
CA ASP A 394 13.56 -2.18 -7.58
C ASP A 394 14.08 -3.63 -7.56
N TRP A 395 15.19 -3.99 -6.90
CA TRP A 395 16.08 -3.11 -6.15
C TRP A 395 17.53 -3.11 -6.64
N GLN A 396 18.10 -4.29 -6.91
CA GLN A 396 19.46 -4.42 -7.46
C GLN A 396 19.37 -4.91 -8.90
N SER A 397 20.03 -4.21 -9.84
CA SER A 397 19.95 -4.54 -11.25
C SER A 397 21.30 -4.65 -11.95
N GLU A 398 21.36 -5.54 -12.94
CA GLU A 398 22.47 -5.67 -13.88
C GLU A 398 21.96 -5.53 -15.32
N VAL A 399 22.57 -4.66 -16.10
CA VAL A 399 22.13 -4.36 -17.47
C VAL A 399 23.14 -4.86 -18.48
N TYR A 400 22.67 -5.58 -19.48
CA TYR A 400 23.47 -6.13 -20.56
C TYR A 400 22.94 -5.69 -21.92
N VAL A 401 23.83 -5.20 -22.78
CA VAL A 401 23.54 -4.94 -24.19
C VAL A 401 24.35 -5.88 -25.05
N ASN A 402 23.67 -6.68 -25.87
CA ASN A 402 24.27 -7.67 -26.77
C ASN A 402 25.23 -8.66 -26.08
N GLY A 403 25.01 -8.94 -24.79
CA GLY A 403 25.83 -9.82 -23.95
C GLY A 403 26.96 -9.13 -23.18
N SER A 404 27.19 -7.84 -23.39
CA SER A 404 28.15 -7.05 -22.60
C SER A 404 27.44 -6.38 -21.43
N LYS A 405 27.92 -6.56 -20.20
CA LYS A 405 27.44 -5.81 -19.03
C LYS A 405 27.81 -4.33 -19.20
N VAL A 406 26.82 -3.46 -19.17
CA VAL A 406 26.97 -2.01 -19.40
C VAL A 406 26.67 -1.17 -18.15
N ALA A 407 25.91 -1.72 -17.19
CA ALA A 407 25.67 -1.08 -15.90
C ALA A 407 25.35 -2.12 -14.81
N GLU A 408 25.53 -1.69 -13.58
CA GLU A 408 25.01 -2.29 -12.36
C GLU A 408 24.46 -1.15 -11.50
N HIS A 409 23.31 -1.36 -10.87
CA HIS A 409 22.67 -0.39 -10.00
C HIS A 409 22.12 -1.07 -8.75
N LYS A 410 22.07 -0.33 -7.66
CA LYS A 410 21.44 -0.73 -6.42
C LYS A 410 20.72 0.49 -5.87
N GLY A 411 19.43 0.38 -5.64
CA GLY A 411 18.56 1.49 -5.27
C GLY A 411 17.22 1.40 -5.99
N GLY A 412 16.13 1.51 -5.23
CA GLY A 412 14.79 1.19 -5.70
C GLY A 412 14.03 2.37 -6.26
N TYR A 413 14.51 3.58 -5.98
CA TYR A 413 13.75 4.81 -6.17
C TYR A 413 14.51 5.89 -6.94
N ASP A 414 15.75 5.62 -7.34
CA ASP A 414 16.65 6.56 -8.00
C ASP A 414 16.98 6.16 -9.45
N LYS A 415 17.37 7.16 -10.24
CA LYS A 415 17.61 7.01 -11.67
C LYS A 415 19.04 6.52 -11.93
N PHE A 416 19.19 5.71 -12.97
CA PHE A 416 20.51 5.36 -13.47
C PHE A 416 20.53 5.17 -14.99
N GLY A 417 21.73 5.02 -15.55
CA GLY A 417 21.88 4.77 -16.97
C GLY A 417 23.27 4.35 -17.38
N ALA A 418 23.40 3.95 -18.64
CA ALA A 418 24.64 3.50 -19.24
C ALA A 418 24.85 4.16 -20.61
N ASP A 419 26.10 4.46 -20.92
CA ASP A 419 26.49 4.67 -22.31
C ASP A 419 26.70 3.31 -22.97
N ILE A 420 25.85 3.01 -23.94
CA ILE A 420 25.81 1.69 -24.58
C ILE A 420 26.45 1.69 -25.97
N THR A 421 27.06 2.82 -26.39
CA THR A 421 27.59 3.03 -27.74
C THR A 421 28.52 1.91 -28.18
N ASP A 422 29.46 1.55 -27.31
CA ASP A 422 30.53 0.60 -27.62
C ASP A 422 30.08 -0.87 -27.48
N ALA A 423 28.90 -1.11 -26.89
CA ALA A 423 28.26 -2.43 -26.81
C ALA A 423 27.36 -2.74 -28.02
N LEU A 424 27.12 -1.77 -28.91
CA LEU A 424 26.30 -1.97 -30.10
C LEU A 424 26.99 -2.89 -31.11
N LYS A 425 26.22 -3.81 -31.70
CA LYS A 425 26.69 -4.70 -32.77
C LYS A 425 26.31 -4.14 -34.15
N PRO A 426 27.09 -4.47 -35.21
CA PRO A 426 26.69 -4.18 -36.58
C PRO A 426 25.30 -4.78 -36.89
N GLY A 427 24.41 -3.97 -37.44
CA GLY A 427 23.02 -4.34 -37.68
C GLY A 427 22.04 -3.34 -37.10
N ARG A 428 20.74 -3.60 -37.26
CA ARG A 428 19.68 -2.71 -36.77
C ARG A 428 19.18 -3.11 -35.38
N THR A 429 18.99 -4.41 -35.18
CA THR A 429 18.39 -4.96 -33.96
C THR A 429 19.47 -5.22 -32.92
N GLN A 430 19.27 -4.66 -31.74
CA GLN A 430 20.12 -4.83 -30.56
C GLN A 430 19.33 -5.58 -29.49
N GLU A 431 20.03 -6.30 -28.62
CA GLU A 431 19.45 -7.02 -27.49
C GLU A 431 19.73 -6.25 -26.19
N LEU A 432 18.70 -6.10 -25.36
CA LEU A 432 18.77 -5.56 -24.00
C LEU A 432 18.28 -6.64 -23.04
N ILE A 433 19.09 -6.95 -22.02
CA ILE A 433 18.77 -7.86 -20.92
C ILE A 433 18.97 -7.10 -19.61
N VAL A 434 18.04 -7.25 -18.68
CA VAL A 434 18.13 -6.69 -17.32
C VAL A 434 17.90 -7.83 -16.34
N GLY A 435 18.86 -8.07 -15.46
CA GLY A 435 18.68 -8.94 -14.30
C GLY A 435 18.30 -8.10 -13.10
N VAL A 436 17.36 -8.56 -12.29
CA VAL A 436 16.94 -7.86 -11.08
C VAL A 436 16.91 -8.82 -9.90
N HIS A 437 17.30 -8.30 -8.74
CA HIS A 437 17.17 -8.94 -7.43
C HIS A 437 16.50 -7.97 -6.47
N ASP A 438 15.39 -8.40 -5.89
CA ASP A 438 14.67 -7.66 -4.88
C ASP A 438 14.26 -8.64 -3.78
N PRO A 439 14.92 -8.60 -2.60
CA PRO A 439 14.54 -9.44 -1.49
C PRO A 439 13.29 -8.93 -0.75
N THR A 440 12.81 -7.73 -1.05
CA THR A 440 11.81 -7.01 -0.26
C THR A 440 12.16 -7.09 1.24
N ASP A 441 11.40 -7.83 2.05
CA ASP A 441 11.62 -8.07 3.47
C ASP A 441 11.90 -9.53 3.83
N ALA A 442 12.39 -10.33 2.87
CA ALA A 442 12.78 -11.73 3.10
C ALA A 442 13.69 -11.86 4.32
N ALA A 443 13.39 -12.83 5.19
CA ALA A 443 14.03 -12.98 6.51
C ALA A 443 15.56 -13.18 6.45
N ASP A 444 16.07 -13.77 5.37
CA ASP A 444 17.50 -13.96 5.08
C ASP A 444 18.03 -13.03 3.97
N GLY A 445 17.21 -12.07 3.53
CA GLY A 445 17.52 -11.06 2.54
C GLY A 445 18.27 -9.85 3.09
N GLU A 446 18.68 -8.97 2.18
CA GLU A 446 19.10 -7.62 2.56
C GLU A 446 17.90 -6.79 3.02
N ASN A 447 18.14 -5.70 3.76
CA ASN A 447 17.08 -4.79 4.23
C ASN A 447 17.16 -3.46 3.42
N PRO A 448 16.64 -3.42 2.18
CA PRO A 448 16.61 -2.21 1.39
C PRO A 448 15.62 -1.17 1.97
N PRO A 449 15.78 0.12 1.66
CA PRO A 449 14.69 1.08 1.78
C PRO A 449 13.52 0.60 0.90
N MET A 450 12.40 0.21 1.51
CA MET A 450 11.27 -0.44 0.82
C MET A 450 9.93 0.24 1.09
N GLY A 451 9.88 1.18 2.04
CA GLY A 451 8.64 1.80 2.49
C GLY A 451 7.71 0.76 3.12
N LYS A 452 6.46 0.69 2.64
CA LYS A 452 5.42 -0.19 3.17
C LYS A 452 5.32 -1.57 2.48
N GLN A 453 6.19 -1.88 1.52
CA GLN A 453 6.18 -3.16 0.81
C GLN A 453 6.48 -4.33 1.76
N ARG A 454 5.64 -5.38 1.78
CA ARG A 454 5.85 -6.60 2.57
C ARG A 454 5.45 -7.85 1.79
N LEU A 455 6.21 -8.93 1.92
CA LEU A 455 5.90 -10.24 1.32
C LEU A 455 4.58 -10.84 1.85
N ASP A 456 4.18 -10.45 3.06
CA ASP A 456 2.89 -10.81 3.68
C ASP A 456 2.07 -9.53 3.97
N PRO A 457 1.43 -8.94 2.93
CA PRO A 457 0.73 -7.66 3.06
C PRO A 457 -0.50 -7.80 3.96
N SER A 458 -0.53 -6.97 5.00
CA SER A 458 -1.62 -6.93 5.98
C SER A 458 -1.66 -5.58 6.68
N GLY A 459 -2.88 -5.17 7.06
CA GLY A 459 -3.10 -3.91 7.76
C GLY A 459 -2.58 -2.69 6.99
N ILE A 460 -1.61 -1.98 7.57
CA ILE A 460 -0.96 -0.79 6.99
C ILE A 460 0.21 -1.12 6.05
N TRP A 461 0.47 -2.40 5.77
CA TRP A 461 1.56 -2.88 4.91
C TRP A 461 1.01 -3.46 3.61
N TYR A 462 1.68 -3.19 2.49
CA TYR A 462 1.11 -3.40 1.15
C TYR A 462 1.92 -4.36 0.29
N THR A 463 1.30 -4.78 -0.81
CA THR A 463 1.91 -5.65 -1.83
C THR A 463 3.29 -5.14 -2.29
N PRO A 464 4.30 -6.02 -2.44
CA PRO A 464 5.61 -5.65 -2.99
C PRO A 464 5.53 -5.12 -4.43
N SER A 465 6.52 -4.33 -4.84
CA SER A 465 6.63 -3.71 -6.16
C SER A 465 8.05 -3.84 -6.71
N SER A 466 8.39 -5.05 -7.12
CA SER A 466 9.72 -5.38 -7.62
C SER A 466 9.89 -5.12 -9.12
N GLY A 467 11.14 -5.06 -9.57
CA GLY A 467 11.48 -5.02 -10.99
C GLY A 467 11.50 -3.60 -11.59
N ILE A 468 11.31 -3.54 -12.91
CA ILE A 468 11.35 -2.25 -13.63
C ILE A 468 10.02 -1.53 -13.44
N TRP A 469 9.97 -0.59 -12.51
CA TRP A 469 8.72 0.12 -12.16
C TRP A 469 8.66 1.59 -12.64
N GLN A 470 9.72 2.11 -13.28
CA GLN A 470 9.64 3.39 -14.00
C GLN A 470 10.18 3.27 -15.43
N THR A 471 9.85 4.27 -16.25
CA THR A 471 10.12 4.29 -17.69
C THR A 471 11.58 3.95 -18.03
N VAL A 472 11.75 3.13 -19.07
CA VAL A 472 13.05 2.85 -19.70
C VAL A 472 13.10 3.59 -21.02
N TRP A 473 14.21 4.28 -21.33
CA TRP A 473 14.33 5.01 -22.60
C TRP A 473 15.78 5.12 -23.07
N MET A 474 15.95 5.47 -24.35
CA MET A 474 17.26 5.78 -24.91
C MET A 474 17.27 7.13 -25.63
N GLU A 475 18.42 7.77 -25.67
CA GLU A 475 18.60 9.07 -26.32
C GLU A 475 20.00 9.25 -26.91
N PRO A 476 20.12 9.96 -28.06
CA PRO A 476 21.40 10.35 -28.61
C PRO A 476 21.95 11.59 -27.90
N VAL A 477 23.12 11.46 -27.28
CA VAL A 477 23.80 12.55 -26.58
C VAL A 477 25.07 12.96 -27.33
N ALA A 478 25.49 14.21 -27.15
CA ALA A 478 26.82 14.65 -27.61
C ALA A 478 27.92 13.96 -26.79
N ALA A 479 29.17 13.98 -27.28
CA ALA A 479 30.30 13.46 -26.51
C ALA A 479 30.44 14.20 -25.16
N ASP A 480 30.33 15.54 -25.18
CA ASP A 480 30.18 16.37 -23.98
C ASP A 480 28.69 16.70 -23.82
N HIS A 481 28.02 16.17 -22.79
CA HIS A 481 26.58 16.32 -22.55
C HIS A 481 26.26 16.39 -21.06
N ALA A 482 25.13 17.01 -20.70
CA ALA A 482 24.67 17.06 -19.31
C ALA A 482 23.94 15.77 -18.91
N ASP A 483 24.34 15.12 -17.81
CA ASP A 483 23.55 14.02 -17.24
C ASP A 483 22.42 14.54 -16.36
N SER A 484 22.67 15.63 -15.63
CA SER A 484 21.67 16.31 -14.79
C SER A 484 21.98 17.79 -14.61
N LEU A 485 20.98 18.53 -14.11
CA LEU A 485 21.07 19.94 -13.75
C LEU A 485 20.65 20.09 -12.29
N LYS A 486 21.50 20.70 -11.45
CA LYS A 486 21.07 21.20 -10.14
C LYS A 486 20.73 22.68 -10.28
N LEU A 487 19.50 23.02 -9.94
CA LEU A 487 18.90 24.33 -10.11
C LEU A 487 18.55 24.89 -8.73
N THR A 488 19.21 25.97 -8.32
CA THR A 488 19.05 26.54 -6.98
C THR A 488 18.62 28.00 -7.07
N PRO A 489 17.36 28.34 -6.77
CA PRO A 489 16.89 29.73 -6.78
C PRO A 489 17.42 30.49 -5.55
N ASP A 490 17.91 31.70 -5.78
CA ASP A 490 18.25 32.68 -4.75
C ASP A 490 17.36 33.91 -4.95
N VAL A 491 16.26 33.96 -4.19
CA VAL A 491 15.27 35.04 -4.28
C VAL A 491 15.88 36.38 -3.88
N ARG A 492 16.69 36.42 -2.83
CA ARG A 492 17.28 37.68 -2.33
C ARG A 492 18.36 38.20 -3.26
N GLY A 493 19.14 37.30 -3.86
CA GLY A 493 20.14 37.64 -4.88
C GLY A 493 19.56 37.83 -6.28
N GLU A 494 18.24 37.65 -6.47
CA GLU A 494 17.53 37.71 -7.74
C GLU A 494 18.22 36.89 -8.85
N LYS A 495 18.57 35.64 -8.54
CA LYS A 495 19.31 34.78 -9.47
C LYS A 495 18.95 33.31 -9.32
N LEU A 496 19.19 32.57 -10.39
CA LEU A 496 19.20 31.11 -10.39
C LEU A 496 20.65 30.65 -10.54
N THR A 497 21.12 29.82 -9.63
CA THR A 497 22.39 29.11 -9.80
C THR A 497 22.13 27.80 -10.54
N VAL A 498 22.86 27.60 -11.64
CA VAL A 498 22.77 26.44 -12.53
C VAL A 498 24.08 25.66 -12.44
N GLU A 499 24.01 24.42 -11.97
CA GLU A 499 25.14 23.48 -11.94
C GLU A 499 24.89 22.33 -12.90
N VAL A 500 25.80 22.13 -13.86
CA VAL A 500 25.73 21.05 -14.84
C VAL A 500 26.60 19.89 -14.36
N ARG A 501 26.01 18.69 -14.26
CA ARG A 501 26.70 17.47 -13.80
C ARG A 501 26.81 16.42 -14.92
N GLY A 502 27.68 15.43 -14.73
CA GLY A 502 27.90 14.33 -15.68
C GLY A 502 28.78 14.67 -16.88
N VAL A 503 29.44 15.84 -16.86
CA VAL A 503 30.26 16.35 -17.95
C VAL A 503 31.61 16.78 -17.40
N ARG A 504 32.67 16.53 -18.17
CA ARG A 504 34.02 16.97 -17.80
C ARG A 504 34.09 18.48 -17.63
N ASP A 505 35.00 18.94 -16.79
CA ASP A 505 35.21 20.37 -16.54
C ASP A 505 35.66 21.14 -17.79
N GLY A 506 35.36 22.44 -17.79
CA GLY A 506 35.83 23.36 -18.80
C GLY A 506 35.10 23.26 -20.15
N VAL A 507 33.96 22.58 -20.26
CA VAL A 507 33.10 22.63 -21.45
C VAL A 507 32.28 23.93 -21.41
N PRO A 508 32.17 24.71 -22.50
CA PRO A 508 31.36 25.93 -22.52
C PRO A 508 29.89 25.64 -22.19
N VAL A 509 29.31 26.43 -21.28
CA VAL A 509 27.90 26.37 -20.89
C VAL A 509 27.22 27.69 -21.22
N THR A 510 25.99 27.65 -21.71
CA THR A 510 25.11 28.82 -21.82
C THR A 510 23.73 28.46 -21.30
N ALA A 511 23.25 29.20 -20.30
CA ALA A 511 21.91 29.08 -19.74
C ALA A 511 21.07 30.28 -20.17
N THR A 512 19.85 30.03 -20.65
CA THR A 512 18.91 31.08 -21.09
C THR A 512 17.53 30.84 -20.49
N ALA A 513 17.04 31.79 -19.69
CA ALA A 513 15.71 31.74 -19.10
C ALA A 513 14.68 32.53 -19.91
N TYR A 514 13.44 32.04 -19.88
CA TYR A 514 12.29 32.63 -20.55
C TYR A 514 11.08 32.66 -19.61
N ASP A 515 10.36 33.78 -19.64
CA ASP A 515 9.02 33.92 -19.08
C ASP A 515 8.02 33.82 -20.24
N GLY A 516 7.31 32.70 -20.31
CA GLY A 516 6.58 32.28 -21.50
C GLY A 516 7.48 32.25 -22.74
N LYS A 517 7.25 33.17 -23.69
CA LYS A 517 8.06 33.32 -24.91
C LYS A 517 9.14 34.40 -24.79
N ARG A 518 9.09 35.24 -23.77
CA ARG A 518 10.00 36.38 -23.57
C ARG A 518 11.29 35.89 -22.94
N LYS A 519 12.43 36.14 -23.59
CA LYS A 519 13.74 35.88 -22.99
C LYS A 519 13.98 36.88 -21.86
N VAL A 520 14.24 36.39 -20.65
CA VAL A 520 14.45 37.23 -19.45
C VAL A 520 15.92 37.28 -19.03
N ALA A 521 16.70 36.23 -19.29
CA ALA A 521 18.10 36.18 -18.89
C ALA A 521 18.96 35.31 -19.81
N THR A 522 20.26 35.57 -19.85
CA THR A 522 21.27 34.70 -20.46
C THR A 522 22.57 34.82 -19.70
N ALA A 523 23.18 33.69 -19.36
CA ALA A 523 24.49 33.63 -18.72
C ALA A 523 25.37 32.58 -19.41
N GLY A 524 26.67 32.87 -19.45
CA GLY A 524 27.68 31.98 -20.03
C GLY A 524 28.73 31.60 -19.00
N GLY A 525 29.19 30.36 -19.04
CA GLY A 525 30.18 29.83 -18.10
C GLY A 525 30.86 28.58 -18.64
N ARG A 526 31.38 27.75 -17.74
CA ARG A 526 31.95 26.45 -18.08
C ARG A 526 31.54 25.43 -17.03
N THR A 527 31.46 24.17 -17.44
CA THR A 527 31.27 23.02 -16.54
C THR A 527 32.40 22.94 -15.51
N GLY A 528 32.12 22.34 -14.34
CA GLY A 528 33.02 22.34 -13.18
C GLY A 528 32.89 23.57 -12.28
N ALA A 529 32.06 24.55 -12.65
CA ALA A 529 31.72 25.71 -11.85
C ALA A 529 30.21 25.99 -11.93
N ALA A 530 29.65 26.51 -10.83
CA ALA A 530 28.29 27.00 -10.79
C ALA A 530 28.13 28.25 -11.67
N LEU A 531 27.02 28.32 -12.42
CA LEU A 531 26.68 29.45 -13.29
C LEU A 531 25.51 30.23 -12.71
N ASP A 532 25.74 31.50 -12.35
CA ASP A 532 24.68 32.39 -11.90
C ASP A 532 23.96 33.05 -13.07
N LEU A 533 22.65 32.81 -13.17
CA LEU A 533 21.74 33.39 -14.14
C LEU A 533 20.87 34.46 -13.45
N PRO A 534 21.08 35.76 -13.72
CA PRO A 534 20.30 36.82 -13.07
C PRO A 534 18.84 36.81 -13.55
N VAL A 535 17.89 36.90 -12.61
CA VAL A 535 16.44 36.97 -12.83
C VAL A 535 15.90 38.16 -12.03
N PRO A 536 16.13 39.40 -12.50
CA PRO A 536 15.74 40.60 -11.76
C PRO A 536 14.22 40.72 -11.66
N ASP A 537 13.73 41.22 -10.52
CA ASP A 537 12.29 41.34 -10.20
C ASP A 537 11.54 40.02 -10.48
N PRO A 538 11.93 38.90 -9.83
CA PRO A 538 11.40 37.59 -10.15
C PRO A 538 9.92 37.47 -9.78
N HIS A 539 9.13 36.91 -10.69
CA HIS A 539 7.79 36.41 -10.39
C HIS A 539 7.96 35.12 -9.57
N LEU A 540 7.67 35.23 -8.28
CA LEU A 540 7.88 34.13 -7.34
C LEU A 540 6.87 33.01 -7.53
N TRP A 541 7.35 31.78 -7.40
CA TRP A 541 6.51 30.59 -7.32
C TRP A 541 5.90 30.48 -5.92
N SER A 542 4.62 30.14 -5.86
CA SER A 542 3.91 29.77 -4.63
C SER A 542 2.78 28.77 -4.90
N ALA A 543 2.17 28.23 -3.85
CA ALA A 543 1.02 27.35 -4.00
C ALA A 543 -0.22 28.04 -4.62
N ALA A 544 -0.36 29.35 -4.44
CA ALA A 544 -1.45 30.14 -5.02
C ALA A 544 -1.13 30.64 -6.44
N ASP A 545 0.15 30.86 -6.73
CA ASP A 545 0.66 31.37 -8.01
C ASP A 545 1.92 30.59 -8.42
N PRO A 546 1.76 29.39 -9.02
CA PRO A 546 2.87 28.48 -9.33
C PRO A 546 3.63 28.89 -10.59
N HIS A 547 4.24 30.07 -10.58
CA HIS A 547 4.96 30.61 -11.72
C HIS A 547 6.24 29.80 -12.05
N LEU A 548 6.37 29.33 -13.29
CA LEU A 548 7.54 28.58 -13.78
C LEU A 548 8.17 29.26 -14.99
N TYR A 549 9.47 29.51 -14.91
CA TYR A 549 10.30 29.95 -16.02
C TYR A 549 10.77 28.76 -16.84
N ARG A 550 10.81 28.91 -18.16
CA ARG A 550 11.44 27.93 -19.05
C ARG A 550 12.94 28.20 -19.12
N LEU A 551 13.75 27.15 -19.04
CA LEU A 551 15.21 27.21 -19.11
C LEU A 551 15.70 26.42 -20.34
N GLU A 552 16.66 26.97 -21.06
CA GLU A 552 17.44 26.25 -22.07
C GLU A 552 18.91 26.27 -21.65
N VAL A 553 19.54 25.09 -21.57
CA VAL A 553 20.96 24.96 -21.25
C VAL A 553 21.68 24.31 -22.42
N ARG A 554 22.75 24.95 -22.89
CA ARG A 554 23.66 24.41 -23.91
C ARG A 554 24.98 24.07 -23.27
N VAL A 555 25.49 22.87 -23.53
CA VAL A 555 26.76 22.35 -23.01
C VAL A 555 27.59 21.88 -24.18
N GLY A 556 28.54 22.70 -24.64
CA GLY A 556 29.24 22.47 -25.89
C GLY A 556 28.27 22.37 -27.08
N SER A 557 28.06 21.14 -27.57
CA SER A 557 27.12 20.84 -28.66
C SER A 557 25.83 20.13 -28.20
N ASP A 558 25.71 19.86 -26.91
CA ASP A 558 24.47 19.35 -26.30
C ASP A 558 23.50 20.50 -26.00
N ARG A 559 22.20 20.20 -26.04
CA ARG A 559 21.12 21.14 -25.73
C ARG A 559 20.04 20.41 -24.95
N VAL A 560 19.72 20.94 -23.79
CA VAL A 560 18.64 20.43 -22.94
C VAL A 560 17.66 21.55 -22.58
N GLY A 561 16.38 21.21 -22.53
CA GLY A 561 15.34 22.09 -21.98
C GLY A 561 15.03 21.74 -20.53
N SER A 562 14.65 22.73 -19.74
CA SER A 562 14.32 22.58 -18.33
C SER A 562 13.32 23.67 -17.91
N TYR A 563 12.99 23.74 -16.62
CA TYR A 563 12.21 24.80 -16.01
C TYR A 563 12.62 25.00 -14.55
N PHE A 564 12.30 26.16 -13.98
CA PHE A 564 12.52 26.46 -12.57
C PHE A 564 11.46 27.42 -12.04
N GLY A 565 11.24 27.39 -10.72
CA GLY A 565 10.46 28.41 -10.00
C GLY A 565 11.38 29.21 -9.08
N MET A 566 11.15 30.52 -8.98
CA MET A 566 11.87 31.38 -8.03
C MET A 566 11.12 31.38 -6.70
N ARG A 567 11.66 30.75 -5.66
CA ARG A 567 11.04 30.76 -4.32
C ARG A 567 12.06 30.48 -3.23
N SER A 568 11.77 30.93 -2.01
CA SER A 568 12.50 30.55 -0.79
C SER A 568 11.56 29.88 0.20
N ILE A 569 12.06 28.93 0.98
CA ILE A 569 11.34 28.31 2.09
C ILE A 569 12.26 28.15 3.30
N ALA A 570 11.76 28.46 4.48
CA ALA A 570 12.55 28.40 5.72
C ALA A 570 11.64 28.24 6.95
N VAL A 571 12.24 27.99 8.10
CA VAL A 571 11.61 28.20 9.40
C VAL A 571 12.20 29.46 10.03
N GLU A 572 11.36 30.44 10.32
CA GLU A 572 11.75 31.73 10.90
C GLU A 572 10.92 32.05 12.15
N LYS A 573 11.40 32.96 13.00
CA LYS A 573 10.61 33.44 14.15
C LYS A 573 9.71 34.59 13.74
N VAL A 574 8.40 34.33 13.70
CA VAL A 574 7.38 35.35 13.46
C VAL A 574 6.68 35.62 14.79
N ASN A 575 6.77 36.84 15.29
CA ASN A 575 6.28 37.23 16.62
C ASN A 575 6.83 36.34 17.77
N GLY A 576 8.07 35.87 17.64
CA GLY A 576 8.74 35.04 18.64
C GLY A 576 8.47 33.53 18.51
N THR A 577 7.50 33.12 17.69
CA THR A 577 7.13 31.72 17.45
C THR A 577 7.79 31.21 16.16
N PRO A 578 8.42 30.01 16.16
CA PRO A 578 8.90 29.38 14.93
C PRO A 578 7.74 29.12 13.96
N ARG A 579 7.86 29.62 12.73
CA ARG A 579 6.90 29.46 11.65
C ARG A 579 7.57 29.02 10.38
N THR A 580 6.93 28.13 9.63
CA THR A 580 7.31 27.89 8.25
C THR A 580 6.94 29.10 7.41
N VAL A 581 7.88 29.61 6.62
CA VAL A 581 7.69 30.77 5.74
C VAL A 581 8.01 30.39 4.29
N LEU A 582 7.17 30.85 3.36
CA LEU A 582 7.35 30.75 1.92
C LEU A 582 7.51 32.17 1.38
N ASN A 583 8.63 32.45 0.70
CA ASN A 583 8.96 33.78 0.20
C ASN A 583 8.96 34.88 1.30
N GLY A 584 9.30 34.50 2.53
CA GLY A 584 9.36 35.40 3.70
C GLY A 584 8.02 35.59 4.43
N GLU A 585 6.92 35.03 3.93
CA GLU A 585 5.60 35.12 4.54
C GLU A 585 5.20 33.79 5.20
N PRO A 586 4.52 33.78 6.36
CA PRO A 586 4.08 32.54 7.00
C PRO A 586 3.18 31.72 6.08
N VAL A 587 3.33 30.41 6.11
CA VAL A 587 2.47 29.48 5.36
C VAL A 587 2.05 28.32 6.25
N PHE A 588 0.75 28.03 6.29
CA PHE A 588 0.22 26.82 6.91
C PHE A 588 0.17 25.70 5.87
N LEU A 589 0.84 24.58 6.16
CA LEU A 589 0.96 23.44 5.25
C LEU A 589 -0.17 22.43 5.51
N MET A 590 -1.23 22.50 4.72
CA MET A 590 -2.33 21.54 4.79
C MET A 590 -2.12 20.49 3.70
N ALA A 591 -1.83 19.25 4.11
CA ALA A 591 -1.52 18.14 3.23
C ALA A 591 -2.45 16.94 3.46
N THR A 592 -2.48 16.04 2.49
CA THR A 592 -2.79 14.63 2.74
C THR A 592 -1.54 13.79 2.69
N LEU A 593 -1.61 12.65 3.35
CA LEU A 593 -0.68 11.56 3.16
C LEU A 593 -1.00 10.88 1.82
N ASP A 594 0.03 10.67 0.99
CA ASP A 594 -0.08 10.03 -0.32
C ASP A 594 0.92 8.86 -0.39
N GLN A 595 0.38 7.64 -0.29
CA GLN A 595 1.15 6.39 -0.38
C GLN A 595 1.68 6.13 -1.80
N GLY A 596 1.00 6.65 -2.83
CA GLY A 596 1.36 6.40 -4.22
C GLY A 596 1.09 4.97 -4.72
N PHE A 597 0.14 4.26 -4.13
CA PHE A 597 -0.26 2.92 -4.57
C PHE A 597 -1.50 2.95 -5.49
N TRP A 598 -1.53 2.01 -6.42
CA TRP A 598 -2.58 1.82 -7.42
C TRP A 598 -3.03 0.34 -7.44
N PRO A 599 -4.33 0.02 -7.47
CA PRO A 599 -4.80 -1.36 -7.39
C PRO A 599 -4.36 -2.22 -8.58
N ASP A 600 -4.09 -1.59 -9.71
CA ASP A 600 -3.73 -2.18 -10.99
C ASP A 600 -2.22 -2.05 -11.31
N GLY A 601 -1.54 -1.04 -10.77
CA GLY A 601 -0.13 -0.73 -11.08
C GLY A 601 0.82 -0.71 -9.89
N LEU A 602 0.32 -0.90 -8.67
CA LEU A 602 1.05 -0.80 -7.39
C LEU A 602 1.85 0.50 -7.30
N HIS A 603 3.19 0.47 -7.34
CA HIS A 603 4.01 1.69 -7.35
C HIS A 603 3.85 2.55 -8.61
N THR A 604 3.37 1.99 -9.72
CA THR A 604 3.33 2.68 -11.02
C THR A 604 1.91 3.11 -11.35
N ALA A 605 1.68 4.41 -11.44
CA ALA A 605 0.41 4.92 -11.95
C ALA A 605 0.15 4.39 -13.37
N PRO A 606 -1.10 4.00 -13.71
CA PRO A 606 -1.43 3.47 -15.02
C PRO A 606 -1.06 4.41 -16.17
N THR A 607 -1.30 5.71 -16.01
CA THR A 607 -0.99 6.75 -16.99
C THR A 607 -0.47 8.02 -16.31
N ASP A 608 0.15 8.93 -17.06
CA ASP A 608 0.53 10.25 -16.56
C ASP A 608 -0.69 11.08 -16.12
N GLU A 609 -1.85 10.88 -16.78
CA GLU A 609 -3.11 11.50 -16.38
C GLU A 609 -3.60 10.99 -15.03
N ALA A 610 -3.36 9.72 -14.68
CA ALA A 610 -3.66 9.20 -13.35
C ALA A 610 -2.83 9.91 -12.27
N LEU A 611 -1.52 10.09 -12.47
CA LEU A 611 -0.67 10.90 -11.58
C LEU A 611 -1.21 12.33 -11.42
N ALA A 612 -1.57 12.94 -12.55
CA ALA A 612 -2.09 14.31 -12.57
C ALA A 612 -3.44 14.43 -11.84
N TYR A 613 -4.29 13.40 -11.95
CA TYR A 613 -5.62 13.39 -11.32
C TYR A 613 -5.53 13.46 -9.81
N ASP A 614 -4.72 12.62 -9.17
CA ASP A 614 -4.57 12.62 -7.70
C ASP A 614 -4.14 14.01 -7.21
N LEU A 615 -3.14 14.63 -7.85
CA LEU A 615 -2.68 15.98 -7.50
C LEU A 615 -3.73 17.07 -7.78
N ARG A 616 -4.55 16.94 -8.82
CA ARG A 616 -5.69 17.85 -9.05
C ARG A 616 -6.76 17.70 -7.97
N MET A 617 -7.00 16.49 -7.48
CA MET A 617 -7.97 16.26 -6.40
C MET A 617 -7.52 16.91 -5.09
N HIS A 618 -6.21 16.91 -4.78
CA HIS A 618 -5.68 17.69 -3.65
C HIS A 618 -6.07 19.19 -3.78
N LYS A 619 -5.81 19.80 -4.94
CA LYS A 619 -6.17 21.22 -5.18
C LYS A 619 -7.69 21.44 -5.17
N ALA A 620 -8.46 20.50 -5.72
CA ALA A 620 -9.92 20.60 -5.76
C ALA A 620 -10.54 20.59 -4.35
N MET A 621 -9.93 19.87 -3.41
CA MET A 621 -10.33 19.81 -2.00
C MET A 621 -9.70 20.91 -1.13
N GLY A 622 -8.94 21.84 -1.71
CA GLY A 622 -8.37 22.99 -1.00
C GLY A 622 -7.02 22.74 -0.31
N PHE A 623 -6.41 21.56 -0.49
CA PHE A 623 -5.06 21.30 -0.01
C PHE A 623 -4.04 22.15 -0.79
N ASN A 624 -3.04 22.68 -0.07
CA ASN A 624 -1.93 23.42 -0.66
C ASN A 624 -0.61 22.64 -0.65
N SER A 625 -0.62 21.46 -0.02
CA SER A 625 0.54 20.61 0.18
C SER A 625 0.16 19.13 -0.01
N VAL A 626 1.17 18.28 -0.17
CA VAL A 626 1.07 16.82 -0.21
C VAL A 626 2.30 16.24 0.48
N ARG A 627 2.12 15.19 1.28
CA ARG A 627 3.23 14.40 1.84
C ARG A 627 3.32 13.09 1.08
N LYS A 628 4.36 12.95 0.25
CA LYS A 628 4.65 11.69 -0.42
C LYS A 628 5.29 10.76 0.60
N HIS A 629 4.52 9.79 1.07
CA HIS A 629 4.85 9.03 2.25
C HIS A 629 5.75 7.83 1.90
N ILE A 630 6.93 7.80 2.52
CA ILE A 630 7.97 6.76 2.45
C ILE A 630 8.10 6.07 1.07
N LYS A 631 8.01 6.87 0.02
CA LYS A 631 8.09 6.51 -1.40
C LYS A 631 8.68 7.71 -2.15
N VAL A 632 9.33 7.51 -3.28
CA VAL A 632 9.72 8.59 -4.21
C VAL A 632 9.02 8.36 -5.55
N GLU A 633 8.33 9.35 -6.11
CA GLU A 633 7.62 9.23 -7.40
C GLU A 633 8.52 9.58 -8.59
N PRO A 634 8.16 9.23 -9.85
CA PRO A 634 8.88 9.72 -11.03
C PRO A 634 8.80 11.26 -11.14
N ASP A 635 9.79 11.89 -11.81
CA ASP A 635 9.85 13.35 -12.03
C ASP A 635 8.56 13.94 -12.63
N ARG A 636 7.78 13.12 -13.33
CA ARG A 636 6.45 13.50 -13.86
C ARG A 636 5.49 13.93 -12.75
N TRP A 637 5.48 13.25 -11.61
CA TRP A 637 4.64 13.59 -10.46
C TRP A 637 5.07 14.93 -9.85
N PHE A 638 6.37 15.14 -9.62
CA PHE A 638 6.89 16.43 -9.14
C PHE A 638 6.63 17.56 -10.13
N TYR A 639 6.71 17.30 -11.43
CA TYR A 639 6.33 18.27 -12.46
C TYR A 639 4.87 18.71 -12.35
N TRP A 640 3.95 17.79 -12.06
CA TRP A 640 2.56 18.12 -11.81
C TRP A 640 2.40 18.95 -10.53
N ALA A 641 3.10 18.60 -9.44
CA ALA A 641 3.10 19.38 -8.20
C ALA A 641 3.64 20.82 -8.42
N ASP A 642 4.74 20.95 -9.17
CA ASP A 642 5.33 22.24 -9.54
C ASP A 642 4.35 23.10 -10.35
N ARG A 643 3.63 22.47 -11.29
CA ARG A 643 2.67 23.14 -12.20
C ARG A 643 1.38 23.54 -11.52
N LEU A 644 0.89 22.72 -10.58
CA LEU A 644 -0.38 22.92 -9.89
C LEU A 644 -0.23 23.82 -8.65
N GLY A 645 1.00 24.01 -8.15
CA GLY A 645 1.25 24.75 -6.93
C GLY A 645 0.86 23.94 -5.70
N LEU A 646 1.52 22.79 -5.51
CA LEU A 646 1.45 21.99 -4.30
C LEU A 646 2.85 21.94 -3.66
N LEU A 647 2.93 22.20 -2.36
CA LEU A 647 4.16 22.02 -1.59
C LEU A 647 4.33 20.55 -1.22
N VAL A 648 5.48 19.96 -1.50
CA VAL A 648 5.74 18.54 -1.30
C VAL A 648 6.61 18.32 -0.06
N TRP A 649 6.14 17.47 0.85
CA TRP A 649 6.98 16.87 1.88
C TRP A 649 7.45 15.54 1.29
N GLN A 650 8.75 15.42 1.05
CA GLN A 650 9.33 14.23 0.45
C GLN A 650 9.95 13.37 1.55
N ASP A 651 9.34 12.23 1.82
CA ASP A 651 9.86 11.24 2.75
C ASP A 651 10.91 10.35 2.06
N MET A 652 11.95 9.99 2.81
CA MET A 652 12.81 8.87 2.43
C MET A 652 12.06 7.54 2.67
N PRO A 653 12.05 6.59 1.72
CA PRO A 653 11.50 5.25 1.96
C PRO A 653 12.11 4.58 3.19
N ALA A 654 11.27 4.04 4.07
CA ALA A 654 11.72 3.38 5.28
C ALA A 654 12.34 2.00 4.99
N MET A 655 13.32 1.60 5.77
CA MET A 655 13.73 0.19 5.90
C MET A 655 12.73 -0.57 6.80
N ASN A 656 12.89 -1.88 6.92
CA ASN A 656 12.13 -2.69 7.88
C ASN A 656 12.31 -2.15 9.34
N THR A 657 11.35 -2.41 10.22
CA THR A 657 11.23 -1.88 11.59
C THR A 657 12.29 -2.38 12.58
N VAL A 658 13.17 -3.27 12.15
CA VAL A 658 14.31 -3.80 12.93
C VAL A 658 15.52 -2.87 12.88
N ASN A 659 16.46 -3.03 13.83
CA ASN A 659 17.71 -2.28 13.83
C ASN A 659 18.56 -2.64 12.59
N PRO A 660 18.79 -1.69 11.64
CA PRO A 660 19.45 -2.00 10.38
C PRO A 660 20.94 -2.26 10.56
N SER A 661 21.49 -3.16 9.74
CA SER A 661 22.93 -3.45 9.69
C SER A 661 23.73 -2.25 9.17
N THR A 662 25.04 -2.21 9.41
CA THR A 662 25.92 -1.14 8.86
C THR A 662 25.83 -1.03 7.34
N ALA A 663 25.68 -2.15 6.63
CA ALA A 663 25.54 -2.15 5.17
C ALA A 663 24.22 -1.51 4.73
N ALA A 664 23.11 -1.89 5.37
CA ALA A 664 21.79 -1.30 5.10
C ALA A 664 21.74 0.21 5.41
N ARG A 665 22.43 0.66 6.46
CA ARG A 665 22.56 2.09 6.79
C ARG A 665 23.34 2.87 5.73
N ALA A 666 24.45 2.32 5.24
CA ALA A 666 25.27 2.96 4.20
C ALA A 666 24.50 3.05 2.87
N GLU A 667 23.70 2.03 2.60
CA GLU A 667 22.80 1.95 1.46
C GLU A 667 21.70 3.02 1.53
N TYR A 668 20.98 3.08 2.65
CA TYR A 668 19.98 4.11 2.94
C TYR A 668 20.52 5.53 2.78
N GLU A 669 21.70 5.81 3.35
CA GLU A 669 22.34 7.14 3.24
C GLU A 669 22.70 7.49 1.79
N ARG A 670 23.08 6.50 0.97
CA ARG A 670 23.34 6.73 -0.45
C ARG A 670 22.04 7.04 -1.19
N GLU A 671 21.00 6.20 -1.04
CA GLU A 671 19.71 6.40 -1.70
C GLU A 671 19.06 7.73 -1.29
N MET A 672 19.14 8.10 0.00
CA MET A 672 18.65 9.41 0.50
C MET A 672 19.38 10.58 -0.16
N LYS A 673 20.70 10.45 -0.37
CA LYS A 673 21.48 11.47 -1.05
C LYS A 673 21.07 11.60 -2.52
N GLU A 674 20.89 10.48 -3.22
CA GLU A 674 20.44 10.50 -4.61
C GLU A 674 19.03 11.09 -4.73
N MET A 675 18.08 10.71 -3.87
CA MET A 675 16.74 11.33 -3.79
C MET A 675 16.84 12.86 -3.66
N ILE A 676 17.67 13.37 -2.75
CA ILE A 676 17.85 14.81 -2.56
C ILE A 676 18.48 15.46 -3.80
N ASP A 677 19.55 14.88 -4.34
CA ASP A 677 20.27 15.43 -5.48
C ASP A 677 19.41 15.46 -6.76
N GLU A 678 18.55 14.47 -6.96
CA GLU A 678 17.65 14.39 -8.11
C GLU A 678 16.48 15.36 -8.01
N HIS A 679 15.94 15.58 -6.81
CA HIS A 679 14.68 16.31 -6.64
C HIS A 679 14.84 17.72 -6.04
N ALA A 680 16.04 18.12 -5.62
CA ALA A 680 16.30 19.47 -5.11
C ALA A 680 16.04 20.59 -6.13
N GLY A 681 15.94 20.28 -7.43
CA GLY A 681 15.57 21.23 -8.48
C GLY A 681 14.08 21.57 -8.55
N HIS A 682 13.20 20.77 -7.93
CA HIS A 682 11.76 20.98 -7.98
C HIS A 682 11.31 22.09 -7.01
N PRO A 683 10.68 23.18 -7.49
CA PRO A 683 10.19 24.25 -6.60
C PRO A 683 9.12 23.77 -5.61
N SER A 684 8.33 22.76 -5.96
CA SER A 684 7.31 22.16 -5.09
C SER A 684 7.88 21.51 -3.83
N VAL A 685 9.04 20.85 -3.91
CA VAL A 685 9.65 20.21 -2.75
C VAL A 685 9.94 21.26 -1.69
N ALA A 686 9.29 21.10 -0.54
CA ALA A 686 9.22 22.07 0.54
C ALA A 686 10.07 21.63 1.74
N MET A 687 10.18 20.33 1.98
CA MET A 687 11.01 19.76 3.05
C MET A 687 11.39 18.32 2.77
N TRP A 688 12.44 17.86 3.45
CA TRP A 688 12.88 16.46 3.47
C TRP A 688 12.50 15.81 4.79
N VAL A 689 11.86 14.64 4.75
CA VAL A 689 11.55 13.82 5.92
C VAL A 689 12.49 12.62 5.95
N THR A 690 13.37 12.55 6.94
CA THR A 690 14.44 11.53 6.95
C THR A 690 14.06 10.23 7.62
N PHE A 691 13.01 10.18 8.43
CA PHE A 691 12.51 8.96 9.09
C PHE A 691 11.04 9.13 9.48
N ASN A 692 10.33 8.01 9.64
CA ASN A 692 8.94 7.96 10.07
C ASN A 692 8.73 6.91 11.18
N GLU A 693 8.09 7.29 12.28
CA GLU A 693 7.58 6.39 13.34
C GLU A 693 8.61 5.41 13.93
N GLY A 694 9.89 5.73 13.80
CA GLY A 694 10.99 4.89 14.23
C GLY A 694 11.29 3.67 13.36
N TRP A 695 10.63 3.52 12.20
CA TRP A 695 10.86 2.40 11.30
C TRP A 695 12.27 2.45 10.69
N GLY A 696 13.08 1.42 11.00
CA GLY A 696 14.45 1.31 10.51
C GLY A 696 15.35 2.47 10.94
N GLN A 697 14.97 3.24 11.97
CA GLN A 697 15.67 4.46 12.36
C GLN A 697 17.05 4.20 12.98
N TYR A 698 17.98 5.12 12.78
CA TYR A 698 19.30 5.15 13.42
C TYR A 698 19.92 6.55 13.30
N ASP A 699 20.77 6.93 14.26
CA ASP A 699 21.56 8.17 14.25
C ASP A 699 20.83 9.43 13.74
N GLN A 700 19.57 9.63 14.17
CA GLN A 700 18.61 10.58 13.60
C GLN A 700 19.18 11.99 13.44
N ALA A 701 19.90 12.47 14.47
CA ALA A 701 20.53 13.78 14.41
C ALA A 701 21.57 13.89 13.29
N ARG A 702 22.45 12.88 13.17
CA ARG A 702 23.49 12.86 12.13
C ARG A 702 22.87 12.78 10.73
N ILE A 703 21.82 11.98 10.54
CA ILE A 703 21.14 11.83 9.26
C ILE A 703 20.46 13.14 8.84
N ALA A 704 19.80 13.83 9.77
CA ALA A 704 19.23 15.14 9.49
C ALA A 704 20.29 16.19 9.16
N ASP A 705 21.44 16.18 9.85
CA ASP A 705 22.56 17.07 9.53
C ASP A 705 23.17 16.78 8.15
N LEU A 706 23.21 15.50 7.74
CA LEU A 706 23.62 15.12 6.38
C LEU A 706 22.66 15.67 5.33
N ALA A 707 21.34 15.46 5.51
CA ALA A 707 20.32 16.00 4.60
C ALA A 707 20.44 17.52 4.45
N LYS A 708 20.59 18.25 5.56
CA LYS A 708 20.85 19.70 5.56
C LYS A 708 22.13 20.10 4.84
N SER A 709 23.18 19.29 4.95
CA SER A 709 24.46 19.55 4.28
C SER A 709 24.39 19.36 2.76
N TRP A 710 23.54 18.43 2.29
CA TRP A 710 23.36 18.14 0.87
C TRP A 710 22.41 19.14 0.19
N ASP A 711 21.36 19.55 0.90
CA ASP A 711 20.45 20.62 0.48
C ASP A 711 20.17 21.61 1.62
N PRO A 712 20.91 22.73 1.69
CA PRO A 712 20.68 23.77 2.70
C PRO A 712 19.49 24.68 2.39
N THR A 713 18.76 24.45 1.28
CA THR A 713 17.69 25.35 0.80
C THR A 713 16.29 24.96 1.26
N ARG A 714 16.16 23.86 2.02
CA ARG A 714 14.89 23.32 2.51
C ARG A 714 14.96 22.93 3.98
N PRO A 715 13.87 23.12 4.74
CA PRO A 715 13.66 22.50 6.04
C PRO A 715 13.84 20.97 6.04
N VAL A 716 14.28 20.44 7.17
CA VAL A 716 14.35 18.98 7.44
C VAL A 716 13.46 18.60 8.61
N ASN A 717 12.58 17.62 8.39
CA ASN A 717 11.87 16.89 9.44
C ASN A 717 12.68 15.61 9.74
N ASN A 718 13.35 15.57 10.90
CA ASN A 718 14.27 14.48 11.20
C ASN A 718 13.55 13.18 11.59
N MET A 719 12.33 13.28 12.12
CA MET A 719 11.53 12.18 12.60
C MET A 719 10.05 12.58 12.60
N SER A 720 9.31 12.10 11.61
CA SER A 720 7.85 12.21 11.60
C SER A 720 7.25 11.27 12.64
N GLY A 721 6.32 11.76 13.47
CA GLY A 721 5.68 10.94 14.50
C GLY A 721 6.58 10.64 15.70
N LEU A 722 7.23 11.67 16.26
CA LEU A 722 8.17 11.52 17.38
C LEU A 722 7.56 10.92 18.67
N ASN A 723 6.23 10.86 18.74
CA ASN A 723 5.46 10.36 19.87
C ASN A 723 4.94 8.91 19.70
N CYS A 724 5.19 8.25 18.57
CA CYS A 724 4.70 6.89 18.31
C CYS A 724 5.81 5.84 18.31
N CYS A 725 5.40 4.57 18.49
CA CYS A 725 6.01 3.46 17.77
C CYS A 725 7.51 3.19 18.07
N GLY A 726 7.99 3.66 19.23
CA GLY A 726 9.41 3.57 19.60
C GLY A 726 10.33 4.57 18.90
N ALA A 727 9.77 5.61 18.25
CA ALA A 727 10.50 6.70 17.62
C ALA A 727 11.43 7.41 18.62
N VAL A 728 12.59 7.85 18.13
CA VAL A 728 13.56 8.64 18.90
C VAL A 728 13.81 9.95 18.15
N ASP A 729 13.45 11.07 18.76
CA ASP A 729 13.74 12.40 18.20
C ASP A 729 15.24 12.71 18.30
N GLY A 730 15.85 13.08 17.17
CA GLY A 730 17.23 13.57 17.14
C GLY A 730 17.43 14.94 17.77
N GLY A 731 16.34 15.69 18.05
CA GLY A 731 16.37 17.01 18.69
C GLY A 731 16.93 18.14 17.82
N ASN A 732 17.20 17.87 16.54
CA ASN A 732 17.63 18.81 15.50
C ASN A 732 16.63 18.80 14.33
N GLY A 733 17.04 19.30 13.16
CA GLY A 733 16.11 19.59 12.07
C GLY A 733 15.43 20.97 12.25
N ASP A 734 14.34 21.18 11.52
CA ASP A 734 13.56 22.42 11.50
C ASP A 734 12.10 22.19 11.90
N ILE A 735 11.63 20.95 11.79
CA ILE A 735 10.25 20.55 12.06
C ILE A 735 10.23 19.61 13.27
N ALA A 736 9.27 19.82 14.17
CA ALA A 736 8.91 18.86 15.22
C ALA A 736 7.51 18.34 14.90
N ASP A 737 7.39 17.02 14.83
CA ASP A 737 6.25 16.35 14.22
C ASP A 737 5.64 15.30 15.16
N ALA A 738 4.33 15.38 15.41
CA ALA A 738 3.58 14.37 16.14
C ALA A 738 2.44 13.78 15.30
N HIS A 739 2.14 12.50 15.53
CA HIS A 739 1.02 11.79 14.93
C HIS A 739 -0.11 11.62 15.96
N GLY A 740 -1.36 11.68 15.50
CA GLY A 740 -2.52 11.47 16.36
C GLY A 740 -3.73 10.95 15.59
N TYR A 741 -4.28 9.80 16.03
CA TYR A 741 -5.45 9.19 15.42
C TYR A 741 -6.58 9.04 16.45
N PRO A 742 -7.82 9.47 16.14
CA PRO A 742 -8.22 10.21 14.94
C PRO A 742 -7.93 11.72 15.02
N SER A 743 -7.75 12.22 16.25
CA SER A 743 -7.55 13.64 16.53
C SER A 743 -6.11 14.05 16.30
N PRO A 744 -5.85 15.20 15.66
CA PRO A 744 -4.51 15.69 15.41
C PRO A 744 -3.77 15.99 16.72
N ALA A 745 -2.45 15.88 16.67
CA ALA A 745 -1.57 16.12 17.80
C ALA A 745 -0.45 17.11 17.44
N LEU A 746 0.09 17.80 18.44
CA LEU A 746 1.32 18.56 18.30
C LEU A 746 2.34 18.07 19.34
N PRO A 747 3.63 18.09 19.00
CA PRO A 747 4.68 17.87 19.99
C PRO A 747 4.78 19.05 20.96
N GLN A 748 5.50 18.82 22.06
CA GLN A 748 5.81 19.90 23.00
C GLN A 748 6.71 20.95 22.33
N PRO A 749 6.41 22.26 22.44
CA PRO A 749 7.23 23.30 21.82
C PRO A 749 8.64 23.37 22.41
N ASP A 750 9.67 23.38 21.57
CA ASP A 750 11.07 23.59 21.97
C ASP A 750 11.58 25.02 21.73
N GLY A 751 10.74 25.88 21.13
CA GLY A 751 11.05 27.28 20.80
C GLY A 751 12.01 27.46 19.62
N LYS A 752 12.35 26.39 18.89
CA LYS A 752 13.29 26.38 17.76
C LYS A 752 12.65 25.85 16.48
N ARG A 753 11.94 24.71 16.55
CA ARG A 753 11.34 24.02 15.40
C ARG A 753 9.89 24.43 15.19
N ALA A 754 9.44 24.40 13.93
CA ALA A 754 8.03 24.56 13.59
C ALA A 754 7.26 23.29 13.96
N LEU A 755 6.14 23.43 14.67
CA LEU A 755 5.33 22.31 15.14
C LEU A 755 4.32 21.89 14.07
N VAL A 756 4.20 20.60 13.79
CA VAL A 756 3.22 20.05 12.84
C VAL A 756 2.52 18.81 13.41
N SER A 757 1.31 18.55 12.91
CA SER A 757 0.64 17.25 13.04
C SER A 757 0.98 16.44 11.78
N GLY A 758 2.01 15.60 11.83
CA GLY A 758 2.53 14.91 10.63
C GLY A 758 1.62 13.82 10.09
N GLU A 759 0.67 13.35 10.91
CA GLU A 759 -0.43 12.47 10.55
C GLU A 759 -1.62 12.67 11.50
N TYR A 760 -2.84 12.65 10.95
CA TYR A 760 -4.09 12.55 11.70
C TYR A 760 -5.24 12.06 10.82
N GLY A 761 -6.40 11.80 11.41
CA GLY A 761 -7.60 11.40 10.68
C GLY A 761 -7.84 9.90 10.79
N GLY A 762 -7.75 9.15 9.70
CA GLY A 762 -8.06 7.71 9.74
C GLY A 762 -9.57 7.41 9.73
N LEU A 763 -10.40 8.33 9.22
CA LEU A 763 -11.84 8.11 9.08
C LEU A 763 -12.09 7.11 7.94
N GLY A 764 -12.26 5.84 8.29
CA GLY A 764 -12.44 4.75 7.34
C GLY A 764 -13.88 4.56 6.94
N LEU A 765 -14.15 4.78 5.65
CA LEU A 765 -15.46 4.61 5.04
C LEU A 765 -15.34 3.55 3.94
N ALA A 766 -15.84 2.35 4.22
CA ALA A 766 -15.92 1.31 3.21
C ALA A 766 -17.00 1.65 2.18
N VAL A 767 -16.71 1.41 0.89
CA VAL A 767 -17.67 1.64 -0.20
C VAL A 767 -17.83 0.31 -0.97
N PRO A 768 -19.04 -0.29 -1.00
CA PRO A 768 -19.30 -1.51 -1.77
C PRO A 768 -18.81 -1.39 -3.21
N GLY A 769 -18.19 -2.44 -3.74
CA GLY A 769 -17.61 -2.46 -5.09
C GLY A 769 -16.23 -1.83 -5.24
N HIS A 770 -15.74 -1.09 -4.23
CA HIS A 770 -14.56 -0.24 -4.34
C HIS A 770 -13.51 -0.43 -3.23
N ALA A 771 -13.75 -1.34 -2.29
CA ALA A 771 -12.83 -1.68 -1.21
C ALA A 771 -11.98 -2.90 -1.55
N TRP A 772 -10.72 -2.93 -1.11
CA TRP A 772 -9.85 -4.09 -1.26
C TRP A 772 -10.28 -5.23 -0.32
N ALA A 773 -9.80 -6.45 -0.62
CA ALA A 773 -10.21 -7.66 0.10
C ALA A 773 -9.66 -7.73 1.54
N VAL A 774 -8.41 -7.30 1.75
CA VAL A 774 -7.80 -7.11 3.08
C VAL A 774 -8.22 -5.76 3.62
N GLN A 775 -8.51 -5.67 4.93
CA GLN A 775 -9.02 -4.43 5.53
C GLN A 775 -8.43 -4.11 6.89
N GLN A 776 -8.27 -2.80 7.09
CA GLN A 776 -8.00 -2.12 8.33
C GLN A 776 -8.63 -0.73 8.25
N SER A 777 -9.34 -0.34 9.30
CA SER A 777 -9.76 1.04 9.51
C SER A 777 -9.25 1.51 10.86
N TYR A 778 -8.83 2.77 10.95
CA TYR A 778 -8.53 3.36 12.27
C TYR A 778 -9.83 3.66 13.02
N ILE A 779 -10.85 4.18 12.33
CA ILE A 779 -12.21 4.39 12.85
C ILE A 779 -13.22 4.21 11.73
N ALA A 780 -14.21 3.32 11.91
CA ALA A 780 -15.37 3.23 11.02
C ALA A 780 -16.32 4.42 11.21
N VAL A 781 -16.84 4.97 10.12
CA VAL A 781 -17.72 6.16 10.12
C VAL A 781 -18.97 5.95 9.27
N ASP A 782 -20.04 6.65 9.63
CA ASP A 782 -21.31 6.61 8.90
C ASP A 782 -21.17 7.41 7.57
N PRO A 783 -21.49 6.80 6.41
CA PRO A 783 -21.52 7.52 5.13
C PRO A 783 -22.30 8.85 5.19
N ALA A 784 -23.38 8.92 5.97
CA ALA A 784 -24.23 10.11 6.09
C ALA A 784 -23.55 11.27 6.85
N THR A 785 -22.62 10.98 7.75
CA THR A 785 -21.91 11.99 8.57
C THR A 785 -20.46 12.17 8.18
N TYR A 786 -19.93 11.39 7.24
CA TYR A 786 -18.50 11.38 6.86
C TYR A 786 -17.87 12.78 6.72
N THR A 787 -18.54 13.67 5.97
CA THR A 787 -18.02 15.04 5.76
C THR A 787 -18.05 15.85 7.06
N ASP A 788 -19.06 15.67 7.90
CA ASP A 788 -19.19 16.38 9.17
C ASP A 788 -18.10 15.93 10.15
N ASP A 789 -17.80 14.62 10.18
CA ASP A 789 -16.73 14.04 10.99
C ASP A 789 -15.35 14.54 10.53
N TYR A 790 -15.12 14.62 9.22
CA TYR A 790 -13.92 15.23 8.67
C TYR A 790 -13.78 16.70 9.11
N LEU A 791 -14.87 17.49 9.00
CA LEU A 791 -14.86 18.90 9.38
C LEU A 791 -14.63 19.10 10.88
N ALA A 792 -15.11 18.18 11.73
CA ALA A 792 -14.84 18.19 13.16
C ALA A 792 -13.34 18.01 13.44
N ARG A 793 -12.67 17.08 12.75
CA ARG A 793 -11.21 16.89 12.84
C ARG A 793 -10.45 18.12 12.30
N LEU A 794 -10.94 18.75 11.24
CA LEU A 794 -10.34 19.98 10.71
C LEU A 794 -10.45 21.18 11.69
N ASP A 795 -11.54 21.27 12.46
CA ASP A 795 -11.67 22.27 13.53
C ASP A 795 -10.67 22.03 14.68
N GLU A 796 -10.33 20.77 14.98
CA GLU A 796 -9.25 20.45 15.91
C GLU A 796 -7.89 20.93 15.39
N VAL A 797 -7.61 20.76 14.09
CA VAL A 797 -6.41 21.33 13.45
C VAL A 797 -6.39 22.86 13.60
N ARG A 798 -7.52 23.54 13.41
CA ARG A 798 -7.62 25.01 13.62
C ARG A 798 -7.26 25.40 15.05
N LYS A 799 -7.72 24.64 16.06
CA LYS A 799 -7.35 24.86 17.47
C LYS A 799 -5.85 24.66 17.72
N LEU A 800 -5.22 23.70 17.03
CA LEU A 800 -3.77 23.49 17.10
C LEU A 800 -2.98 24.59 16.39
N ALA A 801 -3.48 25.14 15.28
CA ALA A 801 -2.89 26.31 14.63
C ALA A 801 -2.84 27.51 15.59
N CYS A 802 -3.89 27.74 16.39
CA CYS A 802 -3.91 28.76 17.45
C CYS A 802 -2.87 28.52 18.56
N LYS A 803 -2.36 27.30 18.71
CA LYS A 803 -1.31 26.93 19.67
C LYS A 803 0.10 26.90 19.04
N GLY A 804 0.24 27.41 17.81
CA GLY A 804 1.52 27.48 17.11
C GLY A 804 1.75 26.39 16.05
N GLY A 805 0.74 25.56 15.74
CA GLY A 805 0.81 24.59 14.65
C GLY A 805 1.05 25.25 13.28
N ASN A 806 1.92 24.65 12.47
CA ASN A 806 2.35 25.14 11.15
C ASN A 806 1.84 24.29 9.98
N GLY A 807 1.28 23.12 10.26
CA GLY A 807 0.76 22.24 9.24
C GLY A 807 0.12 21.02 9.84
N ALA A 808 -0.66 20.33 9.01
CA ALA A 808 -1.29 19.07 9.34
C ALA A 808 -1.39 18.20 8.08
N VAL A 809 -1.22 16.89 8.26
CA VAL A 809 -1.32 15.90 7.18
C VAL A 809 -2.47 14.95 7.50
N TYR A 810 -3.53 15.00 6.69
CA TYR A 810 -4.64 14.07 6.82
C TYR A 810 -4.32 12.73 6.15
N THR A 811 -4.46 11.62 6.85
CA THR A 811 -4.32 10.28 6.31
C THR A 811 -5.69 9.81 5.82
N GLN A 812 -5.96 9.74 4.50
CA GLN A 812 -5.07 9.94 3.32
C GLN A 812 -5.85 10.35 2.05
N ILE A 813 -5.18 10.59 0.90
CA ILE A 813 -5.87 11.02 -0.35
C ILE A 813 -6.76 9.93 -0.96
N SER A 814 -6.31 8.68 -0.97
CA SER A 814 -7.04 7.53 -1.49
C SER A 814 -6.94 6.37 -0.53
N ASP A 815 -7.92 5.46 -0.57
CA ASP A 815 -7.77 4.15 0.06
C ASP A 815 -6.57 3.44 -0.55
N VAL A 816 -5.95 2.54 0.21
CA VAL A 816 -4.83 1.72 -0.23
C VAL A 816 -4.90 0.36 0.43
N GLU A 817 -5.21 -0.66 -0.37
CA GLU A 817 -5.35 -2.05 0.09
C GLU A 817 -6.16 -2.14 1.39
N GLY A 818 -5.50 -2.49 2.50
CA GLY A 818 -6.08 -2.55 3.83
C GLY A 818 -6.78 -1.27 4.27
N GLU A 819 -6.23 -0.10 3.95
CA GLU A 819 -6.64 1.16 4.56
C GLU A 819 -7.80 1.85 3.81
N LEU A 820 -8.96 1.97 4.48
CA LEU A 820 -10.20 2.55 3.93
C LEU A 820 -10.43 4.04 4.29
N ASN A 821 -9.39 4.70 4.79
CA ASN A 821 -9.39 6.07 5.31
C ASN A 821 -9.09 7.15 4.25
N GLY A 822 -9.10 6.79 2.97
CA GLY A 822 -8.91 7.71 1.86
C GLY A 822 -10.11 8.62 1.60
N LEU A 823 -9.84 9.83 1.11
CA LEU A 823 -10.88 10.74 0.58
C LEU A 823 -11.44 10.26 -0.77
N LEU A 824 -10.69 9.40 -1.46
CA LEU A 824 -11.05 8.70 -2.70
C LEU A 824 -11.02 7.19 -2.44
N THR A 825 -11.84 6.43 -3.16
CA THR A 825 -11.66 4.96 -3.21
C THR A 825 -10.35 4.56 -3.88
N TYR A 826 -9.87 3.34 -3.65
CA TYR A 826 -8.55 2.89 -4.15
C TYR A 826 -8.47 2.93 -5.69
N ASP A 827 -9.59 2.68 -6.37
CA ASP A 827 -9.72 2.78 -7.83
C ASP A 827 -9.99 4.19 -8.38
N ARG A 828 -10.05 5.20 -7.50
CA ARG A 828 -10.35 6.61 -7.79
C ARG A 828 -11.69 6.80 -8.53
N ARG A 829 -12.67 5.91 -8.32
CA ARG A 829 -14.01 6.03 -8.93
C ARG A 829 -14.97 6.85 -8.08
N ILE A 830 -14.85 6.78 -6.76
CA ILE A 830 -15.73 7.48 -5.83
C ILE A 830 -14.94 8.52 -5.04
N VAL A 831 -15.48 9.73 -4.99
CA VAL A 831 -15.05 10.78 -4.07
C VAL A 831 -15.97 10.70 -2.85
N LYS A 832 -15.42 10.37 -1.69
CA LYS A 832 -16.21 10.09 -0.48
C LYS A 832 -16.82 11.34 0.17
N PRO A 833 -16.10 12.47 0.32
CA PRO A 833 -16.67 13.65 0.96
C PRO A 833 -17.37 14.61 -0.02
N ASP A 834 -18.12 15.56 0.54
CA ASP A 834 -18.51 16.77 -0.18
C ASP A 834 -17.29 17.69 -0.39
N VAL A 835 -16.82 17.74 -1.64
CA VAL A 835 -15.63 18.49 -2.05
C VAL A 835 -15.79 20.00 -1.82
N GLU A 836 -16.98 20.57 -2.04
CA GLU A 836 -17.18 22.01 -1.89
C GLU A 836 -17.07 22.42 -0.42
N ARG A 837 -17.67 21.63 0.47
CA ARG A 837 -17.62 21.88 1.92
C ARG A 837 -16.21 21.76 2.48
N ILE A 838 -15.49 20.69 2.12
CA ILE A 838 -14.09 20.50 2.55
C ILE A 838 -13.22 21.62 2.01
N ARG A 839 -13.32 21.94 0.72
CA ARG A 839 -12.53 23.00 0.08
C ARG A 839 -12.71 24.33 0.80
N ALA A 840 -13.95 24.75 1.02
CA ALA A 840 -14.24 26.02 1.69
C ALA A 840 -13.62 26.08 3.10
N ALA A 841 -13.72 24.98 3.87
CA ALA A 841 -13.18 24.91 5.22
C ALA A 841 -11.64 24.90 5.24
N GLN A 842 -11.01 24.16 4.32
CA GLN A 842 -9.56 24.11 4.19
C GLN A 842 -8.96 25.44 3.71
N GLU A 843 -9.51 26.05 2.66
CA GLU A 843 -9.05 27.36 2.18
C GLU A 843 -9.19 28.42 3.28
N ALA A 844 -10.26 28.35 4.09
CA ALA A 844 -10.40 29.21 5.26
C ALA A 844 -9.31 28.94 6.31
N LEU A 845 -9.03 27.69 6.67
CA LEU A 845 -7.97 27.35 7.61
C LEU A 845 -6.60 27.83 7.11
N VAL A 846 -6.23 27.49 5.87
CA VAL A 846 -4.94 27.87 5.28
C VAL A 846 -4.78 29.38 5.27
N ARG A 847 -5.79 30.13 4.81
CA ARG A 847 -5.76 31.60 4.81
C ARG A 847 -5.61 32.18 6.22
N ASP A 848 -6.40 31.69 7.18
CA ASP A 848 -6.43 32.25 8.53
C ASP A 848 -5.14 31.93 9.30
N ALA A 849 -4.60 30.72 9.13
CA ALA A 849 -3.40 30.22 9.79
C ALA A 849 -2.08 30.64 9.11
N SER A 850 -2.11 31.15 7.88
CA SER A 850 -0.92 31.70 7.19
C SER A 850 -0.62 33.16 7.56
N ASN A 851 -1.36 33.76 8.49
CA ASN A 851 -1.09 35.11 8.97
C ASN A 851 -0.02 35.13 10.07
N PRO A 852 0.72 36.24 10.26
CA PRO A 852 1.64 36.42 11.40
C PRO A 852 0.96 36.28 12.78
N VAL A 853 -0.34 36.55 12.84
CA VAL A 853 -1.23 36.25 13.97
C VAL A 853 -2.39 35.45 13.41
N VAL A 854 -2.57 34.22 13.89
CA VAL A 854 -3.64 33.33 13.42
C VAL A 854 -4.99 33.97 13.67
N ALA A 855 -5.80 34.13 12.62
CA ALA A 855 -7.11 34.75 12.72
C ALA A 855 -8.14 33.80 13.38
N GLY A 856 -9.08 34.37 14.14
CA GLY A 856 -10.17 33.60 14.76
C GLY A 856 -9.80 32.82 16.04
N CYS A 857 -8.58 32.98 16.54
CA CYS A 857 -8.20 32.42 17.84
C CYS A 857 -8.81 33.21 19.01
N PRO A 858 -9.21 32.54 20.11
CA PRO A 858 -9.62 33.23 21.33
C PRO A 858 -8.52 34.16 21.81
N ALA A 859 -8.88 35.33 22.35
CA ALA A 859 -7.90 36.20 23.02
C ALA A 859 -7.28 35.41 24.19
N THR A 860 -5.96 35.23 24.13
CA THR A 860 -5.15 34.56 25.16
C THR A 860 -5.06 35.35 26.43
#